data_AF-A0A958XHP8-F1
#
_entry.id   AF-A0A958XHP8-F1
#
_cell.length_a   1.000
_cell.length_b   1.000
_cell.length_c   1.000
_cell.angle_alpha   90.00
_cell.angle_beta   90.00
_cell.angle_gamma   90.00
#
_symmetry.space_group_name_H-M   'P 1'
#
loop_
_entity.id
_entity.type
_entity.pdbx_description
1 polymer ?
#
loop_
_entity_poly.entity_id
_entity_poly.type
_entity_poly.pdbx_seq_one_letter_code
_entity_poly.pdbx_strand_id
1 'polypeptide(L)'
;MYIRIRSTVLLLALCTVSFSQFIAAQNINFPSISIGEWRQHLPWQRAVSVTQSSSKVYYATEWALVELDKADRSPRFITKVEGLSDVGMNFIRFNQDANILLISYANSNLDLWNAADGSVVNMPFIQKNVNISGDKQIYDVVFEGKNAYLACGFGILKINLEAAEVEYTVFTGLPIRSIAVFQNNLYAGTEEGLYRLPTDDINPADFSRWRLLGTLDGLPQGRTVNALHAYDNRLFIGLEHALCRYDGATIDTLGTQPVQEVTFLSAEATGLVIGWRKDFNGRVQYLAPGSSQPYDISGPCESLVPLYAVEEGSRLFWMADANDDFRFFDDNTGICDRFRFNSPHTHQCSEIAVVNGTVYVTTPGFDVNLAATYNRAGLYIYNPDNQWTRFNGETNPELKNGDCDKDLWRVAPHPFEDKFYVGSFTGGLVEATAGGTETKCYTQYNSILQNAGISGANRTAIGGMAFDDAGNLWICNYDAAAPIAVLKADGTLRNFSASPENNLLQVAVDRNGYKWFAVGFNGGVMVYDSGSDIDSPADDRYRVFTTANSVLPSNTVYCVEVDLDGDVWVGTQQGTVSFECGSNAFDVNCKGSRRIVNVDGFNGYLFENEEIRTIAVDGANRKWFGTATGVFVQSPSGEVQEEHFTSTNSPLFDNAITDIAIDHITGEVWIGTVKGLISYRSEATKGTKINSPKPYAYPNPVRPDYDGPIAIYGLANDANVKVTDVAGNLVYEGKAYGGQAVWDGRDYLGRRAASGVYLIFATSSELFENPDAAIAKIVILN
;
A
#
# COMPACT_ATOMS: atom_id res chain seq x y z
N MET A 1 -57.75 20.21 77.02
CA MET A 1 -58.18 18.92 76.45
C MET A 1 -57.16 18.55 75.38
N TYR A 2 -56.24 17.65 75.71
CA TYR A 2 -55.07 17.30 74.89
C TYR A 2 -55.42 16.16 73.94
N ILE A 3 -55.12 16.32 72.64
CA ILE A 3 -54.44 15.34 71.78
C ILE A 3 -53.90 16.17 70.59
N ARG A 4 -52.56 16.22 70.49
CA ARG A 4 -51.80 16.83 69.38
C ARG A 4 -51.49 15.72 68.38
N ILE A 5 -51.73 15.95 67.08
CA ILE A 5 -51.18 15.11 66.02
C ILE A 5 -50.38 16.00 65.06
N ARG A 6 -49.06 15.89 65.20
CA ARG A 6 -47.95 16.15 64.27
C ARG A 6 -47.24 14.78 64.21
N SER A 7 -46.71 14.21 63.15
CA SER A 7 -46.37 14.57 61.78
C SER A 7 -46.15 13.24 61.03
N THR A 8 -46.21 13.21 59.71
CA THR A 8 -45.11 12.78 58.81
C THR A 8 -45.59 13.00 57.37
N VAL A 9 -44.85 13.83 56.65
CA VAL A 9 -45.05 14.18 55.24
C VAL A 9 -44.48 13.05 54.38
N LEU A 10 -45.28 12.49 53.47
CA LEU A 10 -44.80 11.67 52.36
C LEU A 10 -45.36 12.30 51.07
N LEU A 11 -44.48 12.85 50.25
CA LEU A 11 -44.82 13.50 48.98
C LEU A 11 -45.07 12.42 47.93
N LEU A 12 -46.24 12.45 47.28
CA LEU A 12 -46.51 11.75 46.02
C LEU A 12 -45.71 12.41 44.89
N ALA A 13 -44.92 11.63 44.16
CA ALA A 13 -44.46 11.95 42.81
C ALA A 13 -44.84 10.81 41.87
N LEU A 14 -45.57 11.14 40.79
CA LEU A 14 -46.05 10.23 39.77
C LEU A 14 -44.89 9.49 39.09
N CYS A 15 -44.92 8.15 39.11
CA CYS A 15 -44.18 7.32 38.15
C CYS A 15 -44.96 7.27 36.84
N THR A 16 -44.50 7.99 35.82
CA THR A 16 -44.83 7.71 34.43
C THR A 16 -43.72 6.83 33.86
N VAL A 17 -44.04 5.56 33.64
CA VAL A 17 -43.20 4.63 32.89
C VAL A 17 -43.36 4.99 31.42
N SER A 18 -42.44 5.79 30.89
CA SER A 18 -42.31 6.00 29.44
C SER A 18 -41.48 4.85 28.86
N PHE A 19 -42.17 3.93 28.20
CA PHE A 19 -41.62 3.00 27.22
C PHE A 19 -40.96 3.82 26.09
N SER A 20 -39.65 4.06 26.16
CA SER A 20 -38.85 4.48 25.01
C SER A 20 -38.44 3.23 24.25
N GLN A 21 -39.19 2.89 23.20
CA GLN A 21 -38.72 1.99 22.16
C GLN A 21 -37.44 2.59 21.56
N PHE A 22 -36.33 1.87 21.68
CA PHE A 22 -35.15 2.08 20.85
C PHE A 22 -35.55 1.79 19.40
N ILE A 23 -35.87 2.82 18.63
CA ILE A 23 -35.71 2.75 17.18
C ILE A 23 -34.21 2.95 16.93
N ALA A 24 -33.48 1.85 16.78
CA ALA A 24 -32.19 1.91 16.10
C ALA A 24 -32.48 2.37 14.66
N ALA A 25 -32.29 3.65 14.38
CA ALA A 25 -32.09 4.09 13.01
C ALA A 25 -30.81 3.41 12.53
N GLN A 26 -30.92 2.38 11.69
CA GLN A 26 -29.79 1.95 10.89
C GLN A 26 -29.42 3.15 10.01
N ASN A 27 -28.37 3.87 10.40
CA ASN A 27 -27.69 4.77 9.48
C ASN A 27 -27.17 3.87 8.35
N ILE A 28 -27.79 3.96 7.18
CA ILE A 28 -27.23 3.34 5.96
C ILE A 28 -25.98 4.16 5.64
N ASN A 29 -24.85 3.77 6.21
CA ASN A 29 -23.56 4.31 5.85
C ASN A 29 -23.17 3.66 4.51
N PHE A 30 -23.22 4.45 3.45
CA PHE A 30 -22.69 4.02 2.16
C PHE A 30 -21.17 3.83 2.29
N PRO A 31 -20.58 2.82 1.62
CA PRO A 31 -19.14 2.70 1.52
C PRO A 31 -18.53 4.01 1.00
N SER A 32 -17.37 4.39 1.53
CA SER A 32 -16.67 5.64 1.17
C SER A 32 -15.99 5.58 -0.20
N ILE A 33 -16.04 4.43 -0.88
CA ILE A 33 -15.47 4.14 -2.21
C ILE A 33 -16.54 3.48 -3.08
N SER A 34 -16.64 3.88 -4.34
CA SER A 34 -17.64 3.37 -5.28
C SER A 34 -17.16 2.08 -5.95
N ILE A 35 -18.07 1.23 -6.40
CA ILE A 35 -17.73 -0.02 -7.11
C ILE A 35 -16.89 0.29 -8.35
N GLY A 36 -15.79 -0.45 -8.51
CA GLY A 36 -14.80 -0.26 -9.58
C GLY A 36 -13.69 0.74 -9.25
N GLU A 37 -13.79 1.51 -8.16
CA GLU A 37 -12.78 2.49 -7.78
C GLU A 37 -11.63 1.86 -6.98
N TRP A 38 -10.46 2.49 -7.09
CA TRP A 38 -9.26 2.17 -6.33
C TRP A 38 -8.98 3.27 -5.32
N ARG A 39 -8.36 2.91 -4.19
CA ARG A 39 -7.90 3.84 -3.16
C ARG A 39 -6.51 3.44 -2.66
N GLN A 40 -5.62 4.43 -2.63
CA GLN A 40 -4.26 4.31 -2.14
C GLN A 40 -4.19 4.39 -0.60
N HIS A 41 -3.23 3.68 -0.01
CA HIS A 41 -2.89 3.75 1.41
C HIS A 41 -1.37 3.84 1.61
N LEU A 42 -0.73 4.80 0.93
CA LEU A 42 0.72 4.95 0.91
C LEU A 42 1.24 5.74 2.14
N PRO A 43 2.51 5.52 2.55
CA PRO A 43 3.14 6.31 3.59
C PRO A 43 3.45 7.75 3.18
N TRP A 44 3.01 8.71 4.00
CA TRP A 44 3.23 10.14 3.80
C TRP A 44 4.07 10.73 4.94
N GLN A 45 5.24 10.14 5.19
CA GLN A 45 6.08 10.49 6.33
C GLN A 45 7.30 11.33 5.95
N ARG A 46 7.83 11.17 4.74
CA ARG A 46 9.08 11.82 4.31
C ARG A 46 9.06 12.16 2.83
N ALA A 47 9.79 13.20 2.46
CA ALA A 47 9.95 13.65 1.09
C ALA A 47 11.37 13.40 0.58
N VAL A 48 11.49 12.97 -0.68
CA VAL A 48 12.77 12.81 -1.37
C VAL A 48 13.13 14.02 -2.23
N SER A 49 12.15 14.83 -2.61
CA SER A 49 12.36 16.04 -3.41
C SER A 49 11.25 17.05 -3.16
N VAL A 50 11.53 18.33 -3.43
CA VAL A 50 10.57 19.43 -3.30
C VAL A 50 10.79 20.44 -4.42
N THR A 51 9.72 21.02 -4.94
CA THR A 51 9.73 22.13 -5.92
C THR A 51 8.42 22.91 -5.79
N GLN A 52 8.22 23.97 -6.56
CA GLN A 52 7.03 24.81 -6.43
C GLN A 52 6.55 25.44 -7.73
N SER A 53 5.26 25.75 -7.79
CA SER A 53 4.68 26.71 -8.72
C SER A 53 4.40 28.04 -8.02
N SER A 54 3.75 28.99 -8.70
CA SER A 54 3.32 30.24 -8.09
C SER A 54 2.32 30.07 -6.94
N SER A 55 1.51 29.00 -6.95
CA SER A 55 0.41 28.79 -5.98
C SER A 55 0.52 27.48 -5.20
N LYS A 56 1.35 26.54 -5.64
CA LYS A 56 1.49 25.21 -5.03
C LYS A 56 2.93 24.89 -4.68
N VAL A 57 3.09 24.01 -3.69
CA VAL A 57 4.34 23.31 -3.40
C VAL A 57 4.13 21.84 -3.72
N TYR A 58 5.11 21.23 -4.35
CA TYR A 58 5.09 19.82 -4.69
C TYR A 58 6.20 19.13 -3.92
N TYR A 59 5.84 18.09 -3.18
CA TYR A 59 6.76 17.14 -2.61
C TYR A 59 6.65 15.82 -3.36
N ALA A 60 7.80 15.23 -3.70
CA ALA A 60 7.86 13.82 -4.01
C ALA A 60 8.20 13.06 -2.72
N THR A 61 7.40 12.06 -2.37
CA THR A 61 7.78 11.06 -1.37
C THR A 61 8.49 9.90 -2.06
N GLU A 62 8.90 8.87 -1.32
CA GLU A 62 9.42 7.64 -1.95
C GLU A 62 8.42 7.00 -2.92
N TRP A 63 7.12 7.28 -2.77
CA TRP A 63 6.05 6.56 -3.49
C TRP A 63 5.39 7.40 -4.57
N ALA A 64 5.03 8.64 -4.24
CA ALA A 64 4.09 9.44 -5.01
C ALA A 64 4.21 10.94 -4.68
N LEU A 65 3.32 11.78 -5.22
CA LEU A 65 3.35 13.23 -5.01
C LEU A 65 2.38 13.69 -3.92
N VAL A 66 2.82 14.69 -3.17
CA VAL A 66 1.98 15.52 -2.31
C VAL A 66 2.03 16.95 -2.86
N GLU A 67 0.89 17.43 -3.36
CA GLU A 67 0.68 18.83 -3.71
C GLU A 67 0.08 19.56 -2.50
N LEU A 68 0.62 20.73 -2.16
CA LEU A 68 0.11 21.60 -1.12
C LEU A 68 -0.27 22.95 -1.71
N ASP A 69 -1.44 23.45 -1.34
CA ASP A 69 -1.79 24.85 -1.60
C ASP A 69 -1.00 25.78 -0.67
N LYS A 70 -0.35 26.80 -1.24
CA LYS A 70 0.44 27.76 -0.45
C LYS A 70 -0.42 28.64 0.46
N ALA A 71 -1.70 28.86 0.12
CA ALA A 71 -2.58 29.74 0.87
C ALA A 71 -3.06 29.11 2.20
N ASP A 72 -3.32 27.80 2.21
CA ASP A 72 -3.92 27.12 3.37
C ASP A 72 -3.27 25.78 3.75
N ARG A 73 -2.27 25.31 3.00
CA ARG A 73 -1.57 24.02 3.18
C ARG A 73 -2.47 22.79 3.02
N SER A 74 -3.61 22.92 2.34
CA SER A 74 -4.44 21.77 2.00
C SER A 74 -3.68 20.79 1.10
N PRO A 75 -3.62 19.48 1.47
CA PRO A 75 -2.93 18.48 0.67
C PRO A 75 -3.83 17.89 -0.41
N ARG A 76 -3.23 17.61 -1.57
CA ARG A 76 -3.73 16.67 -2.57
C ARG A 76 -2.67 15.62 -2.85
N PHE A 77 -3.06 14.36 -2.74
CA PHE A 77 -2.19 13.22 -3.03
C PHE A 77 -2.39 12.81 -4.49
N ILE A 78 -1.29 12.61 -5.22
CA ILE A 78 -1.32 12.22 -6.63
C ILE A 78 -0.49 10.96 -6.77
N THR A 79 -1.15 9.85 -7.03
CA THR A 79 -0.58 8.50 -7.14
C THR A 79 -0.94 7.88 -8.49
N LYS A 80 -0.69 6.58 -8.68
CA LYS A 80 -1.20 5.86 -9.86
C LYS A 80 -2.72 5.89 -9.96
N VAL A 81 -3.44 5.96 -8.83
CA VAL A 81 -4.91 6.09 -8.82
C VAL A 81 -5.34 7.38 -9.49
N GLU A 82 -4.61 8.48 -9.25
CA GLU A 82 -4.87 9.80 -9.84
C GLU A 82 -4.21 9.99 -11.22
N GLY A 83 -3.58 8.96 -11.78
CA GLY A 83 -3.10 8.96 -13.17
C GLY A 83 -1.58 8.95 -13.36
N LEU A 84 -0.78 8.89 -12.30
CA LEU A 84 0.67 8.68 -12.44
C LEU A 84 0.99 7.31 -13.06
N SER A 85 2.09 7.23 -13.79
CA SER A 85 2.44 6.01 -14.54
C SER A 85 3.16 4.96 -13.70
N ASP A 86 3.85 5.36 -12.64
CA ASP A 86 4.74 4.49 -11.85
C ASP A 86 4.75 4.86 -10.35
N VAL A 87 5.49 4.07 -9.58
CA VAL A 87 5.78 4.29 -8.15
C VAL A 87 7.29 4.24 -7.92
N GLY A 88 7.78 4.91 -6.89
CA GLY A 88 9.22 5.01 -6.63
C GLY A 88 9.80 6.29 -7.23
N MET A 89 9.59 7.42 -6.57
CA MET A 89 10.08 8.71 -7.07
C MET A 89 11.59 8.85 -6.85
N ASN A 90 12.27 9.41 -7.85
CA ASN A 90 13.65 9.85 -7.74
C ASN A 90 13.70 11.35 -7.38
N PHE A 91 13.18 12.21 -8.26
CA PHE A 91 13.04 13.64 -7.98
C PHE A 91 11.94 14.29 -8.83
N ILE A 92 11.57 15.52 -8.48
CA ILE A 92 10.64 16.36 -9.25
C ILE A 92 11.18 17.77 -9.45
N ARG A 93 10.87 18.39 -10.59
CA ARG A 93 11.18 19.81 -10.85
C ARG A 93 10.06 20.47 -11.65
N PHE A 94 9.66 21.65 -11.21
CA PHE A 94 8.60 22.40 -11.88
C PHE A 94 9.17 23.38 -12.90
N ASN A 95 8.71 23.29 -14.15
CA ASN A 95 9.04 24.24 -15.20
C ASN A 95 7.97 25.34 -15.26
N GLN A 96 8.35 26.58 -14.90
CA GLN A 96 7.42 27.71 -14.86
C GLN A 96 6.93 28.12 -16.26
N ASP A 97 7.80 28.01 -17.28
CA ASP A 97 7.49 28.50 -18.64
C ASP A 97 6.44 27.62 -19.36
N ALA A 98 6.53 26.31 -19.16
CA ALA A 98 5.61 25.32 -19.73
C ALA A 98 4.48 24.93 -18.78
N ASN A 99 4.52 25.35 -17.50
CA ASN A 99 3.57 24.96 -16.46
C ASN A 99 3.45 23.44 -16.28
N ILE A 100 4.62 22.76 -16.33
CA ILE A 100 4.74 21.29 -16.27
C ILE A 100 5.62 20.91 -15.10
N LEU A 101 5.15 19.95 -14.29
CA LEU A 101 5.97 19.24 -13.33
C LEU A 101 6.62 18.04 -14.02
N LEU A 102 7.95 18.07 -14.16
CA LEU A 102 8.74 16.92 -14.57
C LEU A 102 8.89 15.99 -13.38
N ILE A 103 8.45 14.74 -13.54
CA ILE A 103 8.53 13.69 -12.54
C ILE A 103 9.49 12.61 -13.04
N SER A 104 10.51 12.33 -12.22
CA SER A 104 11.51 11.30 -12.47
C SER A 104 11.34 10.16 -11.49
N TYR A 105 11.27 8.92 -11.99
CA TYR A 105 11.17 7.71 -11.19
C TYR A 105 12.53 7.03 -11.02
N ALA A 106 12.68 6.23 -9.97
CA ALA A 106 13.93 5.51 -9.65
C ALA A 106 14.33 4.48 -10.74
N ASN A 107 13.39 4.05 -11.56
CA ASN A 107 13.61 3.18 -12.72
C ASN A 107 13.82 3.95 -14.03
N SER A 108 14.04 5.27 -13.95
CA SER A 108 14.24 6.19 -15.07
C SER A 108 13.05 6.29 -16.04
N ASN A 109 11.85 5.91 -15.60
CA ASN A 109 10.63 6.38 -16.23
C ASN A 109 10.48 7.89 -15.97
N LEU A 110 9.72 8.58 -16.82
CA LEU A 110 9.41 10.00 -16.68
C LEU A 110 7.91 10.22 -16.87
N ASP A 111 7.34 11.10 -16.07
CA ASP A 111 6.02 11.67 -16.33
C ASP A 111 6.13 13.19 -16.48
N LEU A 112 5.35 13.74 -17.40
CA LEU A 112 5.08 15.17 -17.52
C LEU A 112 3.68 15.41 -17.00
N TRP A 113 3.57 16.06 -15.84
CA TRP A 113 2.29 16.40 -15.23
C TRP A 113 1.95 17.87 -15.51
N ASN A 114 0.86 18.10 -16.24
CA ASN A 114 0.39 19.43 -16.58
C ASN A 114 -0.39 20.03 -15.41
N ALA A 115 0.13 21.09 -14.81
CA ALA A 115 -0.48 21.70 -13.64
C ALA A 115 -1.78 22.47 -13.92
N ALA A 116 -2.11 22.73 -15.20
CA ALA A 116 -3.33 23.44 -15.56
C ALA A 116 -4.58 22.55 -15.50
N ASP A 117 -4.47 21.30 -15.92
CA ASP A 117 -5.61 20.37 -16.04
C ASP A 117 -5.39 19.01 -15.35
N GLY A 118 -4.20 18.77 -14.83
CA GLY A 118 -3.83 17.54 -14.14
C GLY A 118 -3.49 16.37 -15.06
N SER A 119 -3.43 16.57 -16.38
CA SER A 119 -3.08 15.51 -17.34
C SER A 119 -1.64 15.02 -17.18
N VAL A 120 -1.42 13.72 -17.40
CA VAL A 120 -0.12 13.07 -17.32
C VAL A 120 0.26 12.54 -18.70
N VAL A 121 1.48 12.84 -19.15
CA VAL A 121 2.09 12.21 -20.32
C VAL A 121 3.29 11.39 -19.88
N ASN A 122 3.22 10.08 -20.08
CA ASN A 122 4.33 9.17 -19.78
C ASN A 122 5.40 9.19 -20.88
N MET A 123 6.66 9.28 -20.47
CA MET A 123 7.84 9.23 -21.35
C MET A 123 8.80 8.11 -20.91
N PRO A 124 8.50 6.83 -21.19
CA PRO A 124 9.28 5.69 -20.71
C PRO A 124 10.55 5.44 -21.55
N PHE A 125 11.05 6.48 -22.24
CA PHE A 125 12.12 6.37 -23.23
C PHE A 125 13.39 5.80 -22.60
N ILE A 126 13.89 6.36 -21.51
CA ILE A 126 15.13 5.89 -20.87
C ILE A 126 14.95 4.47 -20.32
N GLN A 127 13.85 4.24 -19.59
CA GLN A 127 13.49 2.95 -19.00
C GLN A 127 13.50 1.83 -20.05
N LYS A 128 12.79 2.03 -21.18
CA LYS A 128 12.58 1.00 -22.21
C LYS A 128 13.68 0.95 -23.28
N ASN A 129 14.58 1.92 -23.36
CA ASN A 129 15.61 1.95 -24.40
C ASN A 129 16.73 0.94 -24.12
N VAL A 130 16.81 -0.11 -24.95
CA VAL A 130 17.81 -1.18 -24.85
C VAL A 130 19.21 -0.77 -25.32
N ASN A 131 19.36 0.34 -26.04
CA ASN A 131 20.66 0.83 -26.49
C ASN A 131 21.43 1.56 -25.38
N ILE A 132 20.75 1.96 -24.29
CA ILE A 132 21.39 2.53 -23.12
C ILE A 132 21.82 1.37 -22.21
N SER A 133 23.11 1.06 -22.24
CA SER A 133 23.72 0.05 -21.37
C SER A 133 24.34 0.70 -20.13
N GLY A 134 24.28 0.02 -18.98
CA GLY A 134 24.85 0.51 -17.73
C GLY A 134 23.90 1.44 -16.97
N ASP A 135 24.44 2.53 -16.43
CA ASP A 135 23.72 3.44 -15.55
C ASP A 135 22.72 4.32 -16.30
N LYS A 136 21.42 4.10 -16.01
CA LYS A 136 20.29 4.85 -16.56
C LYS A 136 19.78 5.95 -15.64
N GLN A 137 20.35 6.11 -14.45
CA GLN A 137 19.85 7.06 -13.46
C GLN A 137 19.86 8.48 -14.02
N ILE A 138 18.85 9.25 -13.64
CA ILE A 138 18.76 10.68 -13.91
C ILE A 138 19.21 11.37 -12.62
N TYR A 139 20.23 12.21 -12.70
CA TYR A 139 20.85 12.84 -11.55
C TYR A 139 20.36 14.26 -11.31
N ASP A 140 20.11 15.01 -12.38
CA ASP A 140 19.75 16.42 -12.29
C ASP A 140 19.01 16.88 -13.56
N VAL A 141 18.39 18.06 -13.50
CA VAL A 141 17.76 18.70 -14.65
C VAL A 141 17.93 20.21 -14.58
N VAL A 142 18.21 20.82 -15.73
CA VAL A 142 18.10 22.27 -15.91
C VAL A 142 17.10 22.58 -17.02
N PHE A 143 16.32 23.64 -16.83
CA PHE A 143 15.35 24.11 -17.80
C PHE A 143 15.86 25.30 -18.61
N GLU A 144 15.49 25.34 -19.89
CA GLU A 144 15.70 26.48 -20.79
C GLU A 144 14.42 26.69 -21.61
N GLY A 145 13.57 27.62 -21.16
CA GLY A 145 12.22 27.73 -21.68
C GLY A 145 11.45 26.42 -21.47
N LYS A 146 10.86 25.92 -22.55
CA LYS A 146 10.13 24.65 -22.58
C LYS A 146 11.00 23.39 -22.71
N ASN A 147 12.31 23.54 -22.76
CA ASN A 147 13.23 22.41 -22.87
C ASN A 147 13.79 22.03 -21.51
N ALA A 148 14.02 20.74 -21.31
CA ALA A 148 14.74 20.22 -20.16
C ALA A 148 15.98 19.47 -20.62
N TYR A 149 17.12 19.79 -20.02
CA TYR A 149 18.35 19.01 -20.18
C TYR A 149 18.53 18.16 -18.93
N LEU A 150 18.51 16.85 -19.09
CA LEU A 150 18.68 15.87 -18.03
C LEU A 150 20.15 15.44 -17.97
N ALA A 151 20.73 15.52 -16.78
CA ALA A 151 22.01 14.90 -16.45
C ALA A 151 21.77 13.42 -16.11
N CYS A 152 22.44 12.50 -16.80
CA CYS A 152 22.21 11.07 -16.68
C CYS A 152 23.52 10.27 -16.55
N GLY A 153 23.42 9.03 -16.06
CA GLY A 153 24.55 8.10 -15.99
C GLY A 153 25.20 7.75 -17.32
N PHE A 154 24.43 7.80 -18.40
CA PHE A 154 24.92 7.56 -19.76
C PHE A 154 25.34 8.84 -20.51
N GLY A 155 25.08 10.02 -19.94
CA GLY A 155 25.36 11.31 -20.60
C GLY A 155 24.27 12.36 -20.38
N ILE A 156 23.83 13.01 -21.45
CA ILE A 156 22.86 14.13 -21.40
C ILE A 156 21.66 13.80 -22.30
N LEU A 157 20.44 14.06 -21.83
CA LEU A 157 19.23 13.97 -22.64
C LEU A 157 18.55 15.33 -22.72
N LYS A 158 18.26 15.82 -23.93
CA LYS A 158 17.39 16.99 -24.10
C LYS A 158 15.99 16.54 -24.48
N ILE A 159 14.99 17.04 -23.76
CA ILE A 159 13.58 16.81 -24.04
C ILE A 159 12.82 18.13 -24.21
N ASN A 160 11.79 18.10 -25.03
CA ASN A 160 10.81 19.16 -25.18
C ASN A 160 9.58 18.83 -24.31
N LEU A 161 9.28 19.68 -23.33
CA LEU A 161 8.22 19.38 -22.35
C LEU A 161 6.81 19.52 -22.93
N GLU A 162 6.59 20.43 -23.89
CA GLU A 162 5.27 20.61 -24.51
C GLU A 162 4.95 19.51 -25.53
N ALA A 163 5.94 19.16 -26.35
CA ALA A 163 5.79 18.10 -27.35
C ALA A 163 5.87 16.69 -26.74
N ALA A 164 6.41 16.57 -25.51
CA ALA A 164 6.76 15.29 -24.89
C ALA A 164 7.68 14.43 -25.78
N GLU A 165 8.70 15.06 -26.36
CA GLU A 165 9.62 14.44 -27.31
C GLU A 165 11.07 14.57 -26.87
N VAL A 166 11.87 13.55 -27.18
CA VAL A 166 13.33 13.61 -27.05
C VAL A 166 13.89 14.35 -28.27
N GLU A 167 14.63 15.44 -28.03
CA GLU A 167 15.28 16.19 -29.11
C GLU A 167 16.61 15.54 -29.51
N TYR A 168 17.46 15.24 -28.52
CA TYR A 168 18.71 14.50 -28.75
C TYR A 168 19.27 13.89 -27.46
N THR A 169 20.20 12.95 -27.64
CA THR A 169 20.97 12.33 -26.57
C THR A 169 22.46 12.51 -26.85
N VAL A 170 23.23 12.91 -25.83
CA VAL A 170 24.70 12.95 -25.85
C VAL A 170 25.20 11.75 -25.06
N PHE A 171 25.81 10.78 -25.72
CA PHE A 171 26.50 9.69 -25.03
C PHE A 171 27.94 10.12 -24.74
N THR A 172 28.25 10.29 -23.46
CA THR A 172 29.54 10.83 -23.00
C THR A 172 30.52 9.73 -22.63
N GLY A 173 30.02 8.52 -22.34
CA GLY A 173 30.81 7.45 -21.71
C GLY A 173 31.17 7.73 -20.24
N LEU A 174 30.64 8.82 -19.67
CA LEU A 174 30.91 9.30 -18.32
C LEU A 174 29.59 9.77 -17.68
N PRO A 175 29.30 9.41 -16.42
CA PRO A 175 28.14 9.96 -15.72
C PRO A 175 28.18 11.48 -15.65
N ILE A 176 27.09 12.14 -16.06
CA ILE A 176 26.89 13.57 -15.85
C ILE A 176 26.09 13.71 -14.55
N ARG A 177 26.71 14.27 -13.51
CA ARG A 177 26.12 14.40 -12.18
C ARG A 177 25.22 15.62 -12.03
N SER A 178 25.52 16.69 -12.75
CA SER A 178 24.74 17.92 -12.75
C SER A 178 24.95 18.70 -14.05
N ILE A 179 23.98 19.54 -14.41
CA ILE A 179 23.99 20.31 -15.65
C ILE A 179 23.46 21.72 -15.39
N ALA A 180 24.04 22.72 -16.05
CA ALA A 180 23.58 24.10 -15.94
C ALA A 180 23.72 24.86 -17.27
N VAL A 181 22.87 25.86 -17.46
CA VAL A 181 22.99 26.84 -18.54
C VAL A 181 23.53 28.14 -17.94
N PHE A 182 24.63 28.65 -18.47
CA PHE A 182 25.23 29.91 -18.01
C PHE A 182 25.90 30.63 -19.19
N GLN A 183 25.63 31.93 -19.37
CA GLN A 183 26.24 32.76 -20.43
C GLN A 183 26.26 32.07 -21.81
N ASN A 184 25.11 31.59 -22.29
CA ASN A 184 24.96 30.90 -23.58
C ASN A 184 25.81 29.63 -23.75
N ASN A 185 26.18 28.98 -22.65
CA ASN A 185 26.86 27.71 -22.65
C ASN A 185 26.14 26.70 -21.75
N LEU A 186 26.10 25.45 -22.20
CA LEU A 186 25.82 24.29 -21.37
C LEU A 186 27.09 23.89 -20.62
N TYR A 187 26.93 23.61 -19.34
CA TYR A 187 27.98 23.11 -18.46
C TYR A 187 27.56 21.75 -17.90
N ALA A 188 28.42 20.75 -18.03
CA ALA A 188 28.16 19.39 -17.55
C ALA A 188 29.22 18.99 -16.50
N GLY A 189 28.77 18.73 -15.28
CA GLY A 189 29.59 18.31 -14.16
C GLY A 189 29.82 16.81 -14.14
N THR A 190 31.07 16.40 -14.00
CA THR A 190 31.51 14.99 -13.99
C THR A 190 32.50 14.74 -12.86
N GLU A 191 32.89 13.48 -12.66
CA GLU A 191 34.00 13.12 -11.78
C GLU A 191 35.36 13.65 -12.28
N GLU A 192 35.50 13.86 -13.59
CA GLU A 192 36.75 14.36 -14.19
C GLU A 192 36.85 15.90 -14.17
N GLY A 193 35.73 16.60 -13.96
CA GLY A 193 35.66 18.05 -13.98
C GLY A 193 34.45 18.58 -14.74
N LEU A 194 34.59 19.79 -15.27
CA LEU A 194 33.51 20.55 -15.91
C LEU A 194 33.68 20.60 -17.43
N TYR A 195 32.72 20.05 -18.17
CA TYR A 195 32.66 20.17 -19.63
C TYR A 195 31.79 21.37 -20.03
N ARG A 196 32.10 22.00 -21.17
CA ARG A 196 31.34 23.12 -21.73
C ARG A 196 31.04 22.96 -23.21
N LEU A 197 29.84 23.35 -23.62
CA LEU A 197 29.41 23.47 -25.02
C LEU A 197 28.59 24.77 -25.21
N PRO A 198 28.78 25.54 -26.30
CA PRO A 198 27.86 26.62 -26.65
C PRO A 198 26.42 26.11 -26.88
N THR A 199 25.41 26.87 -26.43
CA THR A 199 24.00 26.45 -26.60
C THR A 199 23.52 26.46 -28.05
N ASP A 200 24.21 27.20 -28.93
CA ASP A 200 23.94 27.31 -30.37
C ASP A 200 24.82 26.39 -31.22
N ASP A 201 25.49 25.41 -30.61
CA ASP A 201 26.30 24.44 -31.36
C ASP A 201 25.45 23.67 -32.39
N ILE A 202 26.01 23.49 -33.58
CA ILE A 202 25.33 22.84 -34.70
C ILE A 202 25.08 21.34 -34.52
N ASN A 203 25.82 20.69 -33.61
CA ASN A 203 25.71 19.26 -33.35
C ASN A 203 26.00 18.92 -31.88
N PRO A 204 25.09 19.29 -30.96
CA PRO A 204 25.31 19.12 -29.52
C PRO A 204 25.37 17.65 -29.08
N ALA A 205 24.90 16.72 -29.92
CA ALA A 205 24.93 15.27 -29.70
C ALA A 205 26.35 14.66 -29.78
N ASP A 206 27.30 15.34 -30.43
CA ASP A 206 28.69 14.87 -30.56
C ASP A 206 29.53 15.30 -29.36
N PHE A 207 29.81 14.37 -28.45
CA PHE A 207 30.58 14.64 -27.24
C PHE A 207 32.01 15.14 -27.53
N SER A 208 32.59 14.84 -28.70
CA SER A 208 33.93 15.35 -29.04
C SER A 208 33.98 16.88 -29.21
N ARG A 209 32.82 17.54 -29.34
CA ARG A 209 32.68 19.00 -29.39
C ARG A 209 32.62 19.65 -28.01
N TRP A 210 32.37 18.86 -26.96
CA TRP A 210 32.37 19.35 -25.58
C TRP A 210 33.80 19.52 -25.10
N ARG A 211 34.10 20.69 -24.53
CA ARG A 211 35.45 21.00 -24.07
C ARG A 211 35.55 20.81 -22.56
N LEU A 212 36.42 19.90 -22.12
CA LEU A 212 36.83 19.82 -20.72
C LEU A 212 37.58 21.10 -20.33
N LEU A 213 37.07 21.81 -19.32
CA LEU A 213 37.68 23.02 -18.81
C LEU A 213 38.81 22.70 -17.83
N GLY A 214 39.80 23.59 -17.77
CA GLY A 214 40.96 23.41 -16.87
C GLY A 214 41.54 24.71 -16.37
N THR A 215 42.82 24.69 -16.00
CA THR A 215 43.51 25.82 -15.36
C THR A 215 43.53 27.08 -16.21
N LEU A 216 43.56 26.95 -17.54
CA LEU A 216 43.47 28.07 -18.48
C LEU A 216 42.10 28.76 -18.46
N ASP A 217 41.07 28.07 -17.99
CA ASP A 217 39.71 28.58 -17.83
C ASP A 217 39.43 29.01 -16.39
N GLY A 218 40.47 29.07 -15.53
CA GLY A 218 40.36 29.41 -14.12
C GLY A 218 39.85 28.28 -13.24
N LEU A 219 39.78 27.04 -13.73
CA LEU A 219 39.24 25.89 -12.99
C LEU A 219 40.31 24.87 -12.60
N PRO A 220 40.20 24.21 -11.44
CA PRO A 220 41.08 23.11 -11.09
C PRO A 220 40.83 21.90 -12.00
N GLN A 221 41.87 21.13 -12.31
CA GLN A 221 41.76 19.89 -13.11
C GLN A 221 41.50 18.68 -12.21
N GLY A 222 40.72 17.71 -12.71
CA GLY A 222 40.54 16.40 -12.08
C GLY A 222 39.82 16.44 -10.74
N ARG A 223 38.92 17.42 -10.54
CA ARG A 223 38.10 17.56 -9.34
C ARG A 223 36.66 17.26 -9.68
N THR A 224 36.01 16.44 -8.87
CA THR A 224 34.61 16.05 -9.07
C THR A 224 33.69 17.26 -8.93
N VAL A 225 32.80 17.42 -9.90
CA VAL A 225 31.70 18.39 -9.87
C VAL A 225 30.39 17.67 -9.54
N ASN A 226 29.85 17.94 -8.36
CA ASN A 226 28.64 17.27 -7.86
C ASN A 226 27.35 18.05 -8.12
N ALA A 227 27.41 19.38 -8.15
CA ALA A 227 26.24 20.23 -8.32
C ALA A 227 26.61 21.51 -9.08
N LEU A 228 25.71 21.96 -9.95
CA LEU A 228 25.83 23.18 -10.73
C LEU A 228 24.52 23.96 -10.66
N HIS A 229 24.60 25.29 -10.54
CA HIS A 229 23.44 26.16 -10.74
C HIS A 229 23.88 27.56 -11.12
N ALA A 230 23.22 28.19 -12.09
CA ALA A 230 23.44 29.60 -12.39
C ALA A 230 22.60 30.48 -11.46
N TYR A 231 23.19 31.51 -10.86
CA TYR A 231 22.50 32.48 -10.01
C TYR A 231 23.28 33.80 -10.02
N ASP A 232 22.58 34.95 -10.01
CA ASP A 232 23.19 36.30 -9.97
C ASP A 232 24.31 36.49 -11.02
N ASN A 233 24.06 36.06 -12.27
CA ASN A 233 25.04 36.08 -13.38
C ASN A 233 26.39 35.43 -13.04
N ARG A 234 26.37 34.38 -12.21
CA ARG A 234 27.51 33.52 -11.91
C ARG A 234 27.09 32.05 -11.97
N LEU A 235 28.04 31.18 -12.26
CA LEU A 235 27.87 29.73 -12.12
C LEU A 235 28.37 29.29 -10.75
N PHE A 236 27.49 28.72 -9.94
CA PHE A 236 27.86 28.09 -8.67
C PHE A 236 28.19 26.62 -8.91
N ILE A 237 29.28 26.17 -8.29
CA ILE A 237 29.87 24.86 -8.52
C ILE A 237 30.15 24.20 -7.17
N GLY A 238 29.57 23.02 -6.96
CA GLY A 238 29.96 22.09 -5.92
C GLY A 238 31.17 21.27 -6.35
N LEU A 239 32.37 21.70 -5.94
CA LEU A 239 33.63 21.02 -6.21
C LEU A 239 34.03 20.18 -5.00
N GLU A 240 33.65 18.89 -5.00
CA GLU A 240 33.83 17.99 -3.85
C GLU A 240 33.30 18.62 -2.56
N HIS A 241 34.19 18.97 -1.62
CA HIS A 241 33.90 19.59 -0.34
C HIS A 241 33.90 21.13 -0.36
N ALA A 242 33.91 21.76 -1.54
CA ALA A 242 33.93 23.21 -1.69
C ALA A 242 32.73 23.73 -2.47
N LEU A 243 32.19 24.86 -2.02
CA LEU A 243 31.25 25.68 -2.78
C LEU A 243 32.03 26.81 -3.43
N CYS A 244 31.96 26.89 -4.74
CA CYS A 244 32.64 27.91 -5.52
C CYS A 244 31.65 28.70 -6.38
N ARG A 245 32.04 29.93 -6.74
CA ARG A 245 31.36 30.72 -7.78
C ARG A 245 32.34 31.00 -8.92
N TYR A 246 31.84 30.97 -10.14
CA TYR A 246 32.60 31.13 -11.37
C TYR A 246 31.94 32.21 -12.24
N ASP A 247 32.73 33.15 -12.74
CA ASP A 247 32.24 34.29 -13.54
C ASP A 247 32.40 34.08 -15.07
N GLY A 248 32.95 32.94 -15.49
CA GLY A 248 33.32 32.65 -16.88
C GLY A 248 34.83 32.68 -17.13
N ALA A 249 35.63 33.15 -16.18
CA ALA A 249 37.09 33.24 -16.28
C ALA A 249 37.84 32.89 -14.98
N THR A 250 37.26 33.21 -13.83
CA THR A 250 37.87 33.03 -12.51
C THR A 250 36.92 32.33 -11.56
N ILE A 251 37.49 31.52 -10.65
CA ILE A 251 36.76 30.81 -9.61
C ILE A 251 37.13 31.36 -8.23
N ASP A 252 36.10 31.66 -7.43
CA ASP A 252 36.24 32.01 -6.03
C ASP A 252 35.62 30.92 -5.15
N THR A 253 36.33 30.48 -4.12
CA THR A 253 35.77 29.58 -3.10
C THR A 253 35.02 30.38 -2.05
N LEU A 254 33.72 30.08 -1.88
CA LEU A 254 32.86 30.71 -0.88
C LEU A 254 32.94 29.99 0.46
N GLY A 255 32.99 28.66 0.43
CA GLY A 255 33.06 27.86 1.65
C GLY A 255 33.60 26.47 1.40
N THR A 256 34.12 25.84 2.46
CA THR A 256 34.57 24.45 2.44
C THR A 256 34.02 23.70 3.65
N GLN A 257 33.79 22.41 3.49
CA GLN A 257 33.47 21.49 4.57
C GLN A 257 34.59 20.46 4.74
N PRO A 258 34.77 19.89 5.94
CA PRO A 258 35.81 18.89 6.15
C PRO A 258 35.51 17.55 5.48
N VAL A 259 34.23 17.20 5.35
CA VAL A 259 33.79 15.89 4.83
C VAL A 259 32.52 15.93 4.00
N GLN A 260 31.63 16.91 4.22
CA GLN A 260 30.38 17.01 3.47
C GLN A 260 30.67 17.51 2.06
N GLU A 261 29.92 17.00 1.09
CA GLU A 261 29.97 17.46 -0.30
C GLU A 261 28.74 18.31 -0.59
N VAL A 262 28.85 19.22 -1.56
CA VAL A 262 27.65 19.92 -2.07
C VAL A 262 26.84 18.90 -2.88
N THR A 263 25.62 18.59 -2.42
CA THR A 263 24.75 17.60 -3.05
C THR A 263 23.64 18.20 -3.88
N PHE A 264 23.26 19.46 -3.60
CA PHE A 264 22.34 20.20 -4.46
C PHE A 264 22.54 21.71 -4.33
N LEU A 265 22.11 22.41 -5.38
CA LEU A 265 22.00 23.85 -5.45
C LEU A 265 20.62 24.17 -6.04
N SER A 266 19.93 25.18 -5.51
CA SER A 266 18.66 25.65 -6.07
C SER A 266 18.52 27.16 -5.94
N ALA A 267 18.00 27.81 -6.98
CA ALA A 267 17.73 29.24 -6.99
C ALA A 267 16.35 29.51 -7.61
N GLU A 268 15.29 29.01 -6.96
CA GLU A 268 13.90 29.15 -7.45
C GLU A 268 13.26 30.51 -7.09
N ALA A 269 13.90 31.31 -6.23
CA ALA A 269 13.41 32.63 -5.85
C ALA A 269 14.55 33.67 -5.76
N THR A 270 14.68 34.39 -4.64
CA THR A 270 15.58 35.53 -4.57
C THR A 270 17.04 35.16 -4.34
N GLY A 271 17.32 34.12 -3.55
CA GLY A 271 18.65 33.68 -3.19
C GLY A 271 19.01 32.29 -3.69
N LEU A 272 20.16 31.79 -3.25
CA LEU A 272 20.65 30.46 -3.57
C LEU A 272 20.61 29.58 -2.31
N VAL A 273 19.95 28.43 -2.39
CA VAL A 273 19.94 27.40 -1.36
C VAL A 273 21.01 26.35 -1.69
N ILE A 274 21.78 25.94 -0.68
CA ILE A 274 22.91 25.03 -0.81
C ILE A 274 22.73 23.84 0.14
N GLY A 275 22.70 22.63 -0.42
CA GLY A 275 22.70 21.40 0.34
C GLY A 275 24.10 20.82 0.49
N TRP A 276 24.51 20.55 1.72
CA TRP A 276 25.74 19.82 2.04
C TRP A 276 25.38 18.48 2.67
N ARG A 277 26.02 17.39 2.25
CA ARG A 277 25.80 16.08 2.89
C ARG A 277 27.00 15.15 2.77
N LYS A 278 27.16 14.29 3.78
CA LYS A 278 27.85 13.01 3.71
C LYS A 278 27.08 12.02 4.56
N ASP A 279 26.65 10.91 3.97
CA ASP A 279 25.83 9.90 4.64
C ASP A 279 24.62 10.55 5.36
N PHE A 280 24.50 10.33 6.67
CA PHE A 280 23.44 10.87 7.54
C PHE A 280 23.78 12.22 8.20
N ASN A 281 24.80 12.93 7.68
CA ASN A 281 25.21 14.23 8.22
C ASN A 281 25.19 15.28 7.13
N GLY A 282 24.21 16.18 7.17
CA GLY A 282 24.10 17.30 6.25
C GLY A 282 23.66 18.59 6.91
N ARG A 283 23.57 19.62 6.08
CA ARG A 283 23.07 20.94 6.43
C ARG A 283 22.60 21.67 5.18
N VAL A 284 21.72 22.63 5.39
CA VAL A 284 21.20 23.52 4.35
C VAL A 284 21.69 24.92 4.66
N GLN A 285 22.32 25.57 3.69
CA GLN A 285 22.74 26.95 3.78
C GLN A 285 22.00 27.81 2.77
N TYR A 286 21.94 29.11 3.03
CA TYR A 286 21.34 30.09 2.15
C TYR A 286 22.30 31.26 1.90
N LEU A 287 22.44 31.62 0.62
CA LEU A 287 23.16 32.81 0.17
C LEU A 287 22.12 33.86 -0.25
N ALA A 288 21.88 34.82 0.64
CA ALA A 288 20.94 35.90 0.40
C ALA A 288 21.40 36.82 -0.76
N PRO A 289 20.47 37.48 -1.47
CA PRO A 289 20.78 38.47 -2.50
C PRO A 289 21.81 39.51 -2.02
N GLY A 290 22.84 39.75 -2.83
CA GLY A 290 23.90 40.72 -2.54
C GLY A 290 24.86 40.35 -1.39
N SER A 291 24.66 39.21 -0.72
CA SER A 291 25.57 38.75 0.33
C SER A 291 26.81 38.07 -0.24
N SER A 292 27.94 38.18 0.45
CA SER A 292 29.20 37.57 0.03
C SER A 292 29.41 36.14 0.53
N GLN A 293 28.66 35.72 1.55
CA GLN A 293 28.86 34.46 2.26
C GLN A 293 27.50 33.83 2.62
N PRO A 294 27.36 32.49 2.49
CA PRO A 294 26.15 31.80 2.90
C PRO A 294 26.09 31.64 4.42
N TYR A 295 24.89 31.48 4.97
CA TYR A 295 24.65 31.14 6.38
C TYR A 295 23.78 29.89 6.53
N ASP A 296 23.85 29.23 7.68
CA ASP A 296 23.13 27.97 7.94
C ASP A 296 21.66 28.22 8.31
N ILE A 297 20.75 27.50 7.66
CA ILE A 297 19.30 27.51 7.94
C ILE A 297 18.77 26.14 8.38
N SER A 298 19.61 25.11 8.43
CA SER A 298 19.20 23.76 8.85
C SER A 298 18.94 23.64 10.34
N GLY A 299 19.74 24.30 11.19
CA GLY A 299 19.64 24.21 12.64
C GLY A 299 18.26 24.60 13.18
N PRO A 300 17.69 25.76 12.81
CA PRO A 300 16.36 26.19 13.24
C PRO A 300 15.20 25.25 12.87
N CYS A 301 15.36 24.38 11.87
CA CYS A 301 14.30 23.50 11.38
C CYS A 301 14.70 22.01 11.25
N GLU A 302 15.80 21.62 11.91
CA GLU A 302 16.29 20.24 12.03
C GLU A 302 16.35 19.46 10.69
N SER A 303 16.88 20.07 9.63
CA SER A 303 17.17 19.36 8.37
C SER A 303 18.59 18.78 8.37
N LEU A 304 18.75 17.65 9.05
CA LEU A 304 20.05 17.00 9.30
C LEU A 304 20.47 16.05 8.17
N VAL A 305 19.54 15.61 7.32
CA VAL A 305 19.83 14.73 6.16
C VAL A 305 19.13 15.30 4.93
N PRO A 306 19.49 16.51 4.48
CA PRO A 306 18.78 17.20 3.42
C PRO A 306 18.90 16.44 2.09
N LEU A 307 17.79 16.34 1.38
CA LEU A 307 17.68 15.74 0.05
C LEU A 307 17.49 16.84 -1.01
N TYR A 308 16.64 17.83 -0.74
CA TYR A 308 16.48 19.01 -1.57
C TYR A 308 15.80 20.14 -0.79
N ALA A 309 15.94 21.39 -1.22
CA ALA A 309 15.26 22.52 -0.61
C ALA A 309 15.04 23.64 -1.62
N VAL A 310 13.97 24.41 -1.45
CA VAL A 310 13.62 25.54 -2.33
C VAL A 310 13.19 26.74 -1.50
N GLU A 311 13.49 27.93 -2.01
CA GLU A 311 13.03 29.20 -1.41
C GLU A 311 11.70 29.62 -2.05
N GLU A 312 10.73 30.00 -1.22
CA GLU A 312 9.50 30.68 -1.64
C GLU A 312 9.62 32.19 -1.36
N GLY A 313 9.57 33.00 -2.43
CA GLY A 313 9.65 34.46 -2.29
C GLY A 313 10.99 34.91 -1.70
N SER A 314 10.98 35.34 -0.44
CA SER A 314 12.19 35.81 0.25
C SER A 314 12.27 35.21 1.65
N ARG A 315 13.28 34.36 1.87
CA ARG A 315 13.64 33.75 3.16
C ARG A 315 12.55 32.85 3.76
N LEU A 316 11.73 32.23 2.92
CA LEU A 316 10.82 31.15 3.29
C LEU A 316 11.29 29.89 2.58
N PHE A 317 11.38 28.75 3.28
CA PHE A 317 12.05 27.57 2.75
C PHE A 317 11.21 26.32 2.92
N TRP A 318 11.02 25.59 1.83
CA TRP A 318 10.46 24.24 1.83
C TRP A 318 11.59 23.23 1.70
N MET A 319 11.59 22.19 2.52
CA MET A 319 12.73 21.26 2.63
C MET A 319 12.27 19.81 2.59
N ALA A 320 12.93 19.02 1.75
CA ALA A 320 12.89 17.57 1.75
C ALA A 320 14.12 17.04 2.50
N ASP A 321 13.89 16.20 3.50
CA ASP A 321 14.89 15.60 4.37
C ASP A 321 14.65 14.09 4.46
N ALA A 322 15.72 13.31 4.59
CA ALA A 322 15.59 11.85 4.70
C ALA A 322 14.96 11.40 6.02
N ASN A 323 14.94 12.27 7.04
CA ASN A 323 14.15 12.05 8.24
C ASN A 323 12.67 12.31 7.97
N ASP A 324 11.81 11.71 8.79
CA ASP A 324 10.37 11.99 8.78
C ASP A 324 10.08 13.50 8.92
N ASP A 325 8.85 13.89 8.56
CA ASP A 325 8.26 15.23 8.51
C ASP A 325 8.45 15.97 7.18
N PHE A 326 7.39 16.64 6.74
CA PHE A 326 7.49 17.75 5.80
C PHE A 326 7.87 19.02 6.56
N ARG A 327 8.70 19.87 5.96
CA ARG A 327 9.31 21.01 6.65
C ARG A 327 9.08 22.31 5.89
N PHE A 328 8.65 23.33 6.63
CA PHE A 328 8.62 24.71 6.18
C PHE A 328 9.32 25.60 7.20
N PHE A 329 10.24 26.43 6.75
CA PHE A 329 10.98 27.35 7.62
C PHE A 329 10.81 28.79 7.15
N ASP A 330 10.26 29.63 8.01
CA ASP A 330 10.22 31.08 7.84
C ASP A 330 11.40 31.71 8.60
N ASP A 331 12.46 32.07 7.87
CA ASP A 331 13.67 32.67 8.42
C ASP A 331 13.49 34.16 8.76
N ASN A 332 12.35 34.77 8.39
CA ASN A 332 12.01 36.12 8.83
C ASN A 332 11.48 36.13 10.27
N THR A 333 10.76 35.08 10.66
CA THR A 333 10.16 34.95 12.00
C THR A 333 10.87 33.93 12.89
N GLY A 334 11.68 33.05 12.30
CA GLY A 334 12.32 31.91 12.97
C GLY A 334 11.38 30.73 13.21
N ILE A 335 10.20 30.71 12.59
CA ILE A 335 9.21 29.64 12.76
C ILE A 335 9.56 28.46 11.85
N CYS A 336 9.69 27.28 12.44
CA CYS A 336 9.77 26.01 11.73
C CYS A 336 8.50 25.20 11.94
N ASP A 337 7.80 24.92 10.85
CA ASP A 337 6.63 24.06 10.82
C ASP A 337 7.03 22.66 10.35
N ARG A 338 6.74 21.66 11.19
CA ARG A 338 6.88 20.24 10.89
C ARG A 338 5.51 19.59 10.90
N PHE A 339 5.21 18.84 9.85
CA PHE A 339 3.90 18.21 9.73
C PHE A 339 3.98 16.86 9.00
N ARG A 340 2.96 16.03 9.24
CA ARG A 340 2.77 14.70 8.66
C ARG A 340 1.30 14.55 8.25
N PHE A 341 1.03 13.61 7.37
CA PHE A 341 -0.33 13.21 7.04
C PHE A 341 -0.66 11.85 7.66
N ASN A 342 -1.90 11.69 8.11
CA ASN A 342 -2.37 10.43 8.67
C ASN A 342 -2.28 9.31 7.60
N SER A 343 -1.39 8.35 7.84
CA SER A 343 -1.05 7.27 6.91
C SER A 343 -0.31 6.15 7.65
N PRO A 344 -0.16 4.96 7.05
CA PRO A 344 0.83 3.99 7.50
C PRO A 344 2.22 4.62 7.51
N HIS A 345 3.08 4.19 8.42
CA HIS A 345 4.45 4.72 8.53
C HIS A 345 5.42 4.02 7.56
N THR A 346 5.12 2.78 7.17
CA THR A 346 5.87 2.02 6.16
C THR A 346 4.92 1.41 5.13
N HIS A 347 5.46 1.10 3.94
CA HIS A 347 4.76 0.43 2.85
C HIS A 347 4.70 -1.09 3.04
N GLN A 348 5.56 -1.62 3.92
CA GLN A 348 5.71 -3.06 4.12
C GLN A 348 4.42 -3.67 4.68
N CYS A 349 4.01 -4.79 4.11
CA CYS A 349 2.82 -5.53 4.49
C CYS A 349 3.11 -7.03 4.42
N SER A 350 2.83 -7.76 5.50
CA SER A 350 2.95 -9.22 5.53
C SER A 350 1.62 -9.95 5.66
N GLU A 351 0.64 -9.35 6.34
CA GLU A 351 -0.70 -9.90 6.49
C GLU A 351 -1.70 -8.75 6.69
N ILE A 352 -2.90 -8.92 6.16
CA ILE A 352 -4.04 -8.02 6.28
C ILE A 352 -5.20 -8.81 6.88
N ALA A 353 -5.86 -8.25 7.88
CA ALA A 353 -7.11 -8.80 8.39
C ALA A 353 -8.17 -7.69 8.49
N VAL A 354 -9.41 -8.03 8.16
CA VAL A 354 -10.53 -7.08 8.18
C VAL A 354 -11.65 -7.61 9.06
N VAL A 355 -12.12 -6.79 9.99
CA VAL A 355 -13.31 -7.10 10.79
C VAL A 355 -14.08 -5.82 11.10
N ASN A 356 -15.40 -5.82 10.86
CA ASN A 356 -16.30 -4.71 11.20
C ASN A 356 -15.83 -3.32 10.69
N GLY A 357 -15.22 -3.27 9.50
CA GLY A 357 -14.68 -2.03 8.91
C GLY A 357 -13.33 -1.56 9.49
N THR A 358 -12.76 -2.28 10.45
CA THR A 358 -11.39 -2.08 10.92
C THR A 358 -10.46 -2.98 10.11
N VAL A 359 -9.35 -2.41 9.61
CA VAL A 359 -8.32 -3.17 8.89
C VAL A 359 -7.02 -3.16 9.67
N TYR A 360 -6.45 -4.34 9.84
CA TYR A 360 -5.18 -4.57 10.51
C TYR A 360 -4.14 -4.95 9.47
N VAL A 361 -2.97 -4.31 9.49
CA VAL A 361 -1.88 -4.54 8.53
C VAL A 361 -0.58 -4.75 9.30
N THR A 362 -0.05 -5.96 9.26
CA THR A 362 1.20 -6.34 9.94
C THR A 362 2.41 -6.10 9.05
N THR A 363 3.60 -6.09 9.68
CA THR A 363 4.87 -5.90 8.98
C THR A 363 5.73 -7.17 9.01
N PRO A 364 6.61 -7.38 8.00
CA PRO A 364 7.39 -8.61 7.89
C PRO A 364 8.16 -8.96 9.17
N GLY A 365 8.13 -10.25 9.53
CA GLY A 365 8.79 -10.79 10.73
C GLY A 365 10.02 -11.66 10.46
N PHE A 366 10.24 -12.07 9.20
CA PHE A 366 11.40 -12.87 8.81
C PHE A 366 11.86 -12.61 7.38
N ASP A 367 13.08 -13.05 7.06
CA ASP A 367 13.63 -13.10 5.71
C ASP A 367 13.29 -14.41 4.97
N VAL A 368 13.73 -14.54 3.72
CA VAL A 368 13.48 -15.72 2.87
C VAL A 368 14.00 -17.05 3.43
N ASN A 369 14.89 -17.01 4.44
CA ASN A 369 15.43 -18.19 5.12
C ASN A 369 14.74 -18.46 6.47
N LEU A 370 13.63 -17.75 6.76
CA LEU A 370 12.93 -17.78 8.05
C LEU A 370 13.81 -17.31 9.22
N ALA A 371 14.78 -16.45 8.96
CA ALA A 371 15.54 -15.76 10.01
C ALA A 371 14.79 -14.51 10.46
N ALA A 372 14.73 -14.28 11.78
CA ALA A 372 14.07 -13.12 12.35
C ALA A 372 14.70 -11.80 11.85
N THR A 373 13.85 -10.83 11.52
CA THR A 373 14.29 -9.51 11.05
C THR A 373 14.49 -8.49 12.17
N TYR A 374 13.94 -8.77 13.36
CA TYR A 374 13.88 -7.83 14.49
C TYR A 374 13.20 -6.50 14.14
N ASN A 375 12.22 -6.54 13.23
CA ASN A 375 11.48 -5.38 12.75
C ASN A 375 10.62 -4.79 13.88
N ARG A 376 10.63 -3.47 14.05
CA ARG A 376 9.85 -2.75 15.09
C ARG A 376 8.80 -1.80 14.50
N ALA A 377 8.52 -1.91 13.20
CA ALA A 377 7.48 -1.13 12.55
C ALA A 377 6.10 -1.36 13.22
N GLY A 378 5.83 -2.60 13.63
CA GLY A 378 4.63 -2.96 14.39
C GLY A 378 3.45 -3.28 13.47
N LEU A 379 2.24 -3.03 13.98
CA LEU A 379 0.96 -3.23 13.30
C LEU A 379 0.32 -1.87 13.00
N TYR A 380 -0.25 -1.70 11.82
CA TYR A 380 -1.04 -0.52 11.45
C TYR A 380 -2.52 -0.88 11.45
N ILE A 381 -3.36 0.03 11.95
CA ILE A 381 -4.79 -0.18 12.09
C ILE A 381 -5.51 0.96 11.39
N TYR A 382 -6.28 0.64 10.35
CA TYR A 382 -7.20 1.56 9.71
C TYR A 382 -8.55 1.47 10.40
N ASN A 383 -8.98 2.56 11.01
CA ASN A 383 -10.19 2.61 11.82
C ASN A 383 -11.41 2.98 10.96
N PRO A 384 -12.64 2.65 11.40
CA PRO A 384 -13.87 2.98 10.67
C PRO A 384 -14.11 4.49 10.43
N ASP A 385 -13.40 5.37 11.12
CA ASP A 385 -13.40 6.83 10.89
C ASP A 385 -12.41 7.26 9.78
N ASN A 386 -11.83 6.31 9.06
CA ASN A 386 -10.83 6.47 8.01
C ASN A 386 -9.48 7.01 8.51
N GLN A 387 -9.14 6.81 9.78
CA GLN A 387 -7.84 7.18 10.34
C GLN A 387 -6.96 5.96 10.61
N TRP A 388 -5.67 6.11 10.30
CA TRP A 388 -4.61 5.19 10.67
C TRP A 388 -4.13 5.42 12.09
N THR A 389 -4.00 4.34 12.85
CA THR A 389 -3.26 4.26 14.10
C THR A 389 -2.16 3.20 13.99
N ARG A 390 -1.20 3.24 14.91
CA ARG A 390 -0.06 2.32 14.94
C ARG A 390 0.00 1.66 16.31
N PHE A 391 0.23 0.35 16.31
CA PHE A 391 0.43 -0.48 17.49
C PHE A 391 1.84 -1.06 17.46
N ASN A 392 2.72 -0.56 18.35
CA ASN A 392 4.11 -0.97 18.45
C ASN A 392 4.66 -0.71 19.87
N GLY A 393 5.95 -0.98 20.11
CA GLY A 393 6.58 -0.70 21.41
C GLY A 393 6.69 0.78 21.81
N GLU A 394 6.37 1.73 20.92
CA GLU A 394 6.34 3.16 21.25
C GLU A 394 4.96 3.58 21.77
N THR A 395 3.89 3.10 21.13
CA THR A 395 2.50 3.33 21.57
C THR A 395 2.09 2.42 22.72
N ASN A 396 2.71 1.24 22.81
CA ASN A 396 2.46 0.20 23.80
C ASN A 396 3.79 -0.27 24.44
N PRO A 397 4.38 0.53 25.34
CA PRO A 397 5.69 0.25 25.93
C PRO A 397 5.78 -1.09 26.67
N GLU A 398 4.65 -1.63 27.14
CA GLU A 398 4.55 -2.93 27.78
C GLU A 398 5.01 -4.09 26.87
N LEU A 399 4.91 -3.94 25.54
CA LEU A 399 5.38 -4.93 24.56
C LEU A 399 6.90 -5.14 24.59
N LYS A 400 7.65 -4.13 25.05
CA LYS A 400 9.12 -4.23 25.19
C LYS A 400 9.52 -5.23 26.28
N ASN A 401 8.62 -5.51 27.21
CA ASN A 401 8.83 -6.51 28.25
C ASN A 401 8.68 -7.91 27.62
N GLY A 402 9.79 -8.60 27.36
CA GLY A 402 9.77 -9.94 26.77
C GLY A 402 9.95 -9.98 25.24
N ASP A 403 10.39 -8.87 24.63
CA ASP A 403 10.70 -8.77 23.19
C ASP A 403 9.49 -8.96 22.25
N CYS A 404 8.28 -8.69 22.75
CA CYS A 404 7.02 -8.83 22.03
C CYS A 404 6.72 -7.66 21.09
N ASP A 405 7.58 -6.64 21.05
CA ASP A 405 7.48 -5.49 20.14
C ASP A 405 8.25 -5.67 18.82
N LYS A 406 8.82 -6.86 18.59
CA LYS A 406 9.59 -7.22 17.40
C LYS A 406 8.79 -8.15 16.50
N ASP A 407 8.97 -8.04 15.18
CA ASP A 407 8.47 -8.99 14.18
C ASP A 407 6.97 -9.29 14.32
N LEU A 408 6.16 -8.26 14.58
CA LEU A 408 4.69 -8.34 14.66
C LEU A 408 4.09 -8.55 13.26
N TRP A 409 4.02 -9.80 12.84
CA TRP A 409 3.85 -10.17 11.43
C TRP A 409 2.55 -10.95 11.12
N ARG A 410 1.87 -11.45 12.15
CA ARG A 410 0.56 -12.11 12.04
C ARG A 410 -0.49 -11.40 12.88
N VAL A 411 -1.74 -11.37 12.43
CA VAL A 411 -2.86 -10.78 13.15
C VAL A 411 -4.13 -11.62 13.00
N ALA A 412 -4.81 -11.85 14.11
CA ALA A 412 -6.10 -12.53 14.16
C ALA A 412 -7.08 -11.70 15.00
N PRO A 413 -7.92 -10.86 14.37
CA PRO A 413 -9.00 -10.18 15.07
C PRO A 413 -10.01 -11.19 15.62
N HIS A 414 -10.49 -10.98 16.85
CA HIS A 414 -11.43 -11.89 17.48
C HIS A 414 -12.82 -11.78 16.79
N PRO A 415 -13.47 -12.90 16.46
CA PRO A 415 -14.71 -12.87 15.66
C PRO A 415 -15.92 -12.29 16.40
N PHE A 416 -15.91 -12.30 17.74
CA PHE A 416 -17.06 -11.93 18.58
C PHE A 416 -16.81 -10.84 19.61
N GLU A 417 -15.56 -10.45 19.83
CA GLU A 417 -15.16 -9.56 20.93
C GLU A 417 -14.28 -8.45 20.36
N ASP A 418 -14.23 -7.31 21.04
CA ASP A 418 -13.32 -6.21 20.69
C ASP A 418 -11.88 -6.51 21.16
N LYS A 419 -11.32 -7.58 20.60
CA LYS A 419 -9.96 -8.06 20.83
C LYS A 419 -9.30 -8.41 19.51
N PHE A 420 -7.99 -8.34 19.48
CA PHE A 420 -7.21 -8.92 18.41
C PHE A 420 -5.93 -9.52 18.98
N TYR A 421 -5.41 -10.50 18.26
CA TYR A 421 -4.18 -11.19 18.62
C TYR A 421 -3.13 -10.90 17.57
N VAL A 422 -1.88 -10.72 18.00
CA VAL A 422 -0.74 -10.47 17.10
C VAL A 422 0.32 -11.52 17.35
N GLY A 423 0.75 -12.18 16.29
CA GLY A 423 1.83 -13.16 16.34
C GLY A 423 3.16 -12.47 16.07
N SER A 424 4.08 -12.57 17.01
CA SER A 424 5.48 -12.18 16.82
C SER A 424 6.32 -13.37 16.36
N PHE A 425 7.20 -13.16 15.38
CA PHE A 425 8.17 -14.20 15.00
C PHE A 425 9.37 -14.33 15.95
N THR A 426 9.41 -13.49 16.99
CA THR A 426 10.48 -13.44 18.00
C THR A 426 9.92 -13.51 19.44
N GLY A 427 8.89 -12.74 19.75
CA GLY A 427 8.39 -12.47 21.10
C GLY A 427 7.03 -13.08 21.45
N GLY A 428 6.55 -14.08 20.72
CA GLY A 428 5.36 -14.84 21.11
C GLY A 428 4.04 -14.21 20.70
N LEU A 429 2.97 -14.57 21.42
CA LEU A 429 1.60 -14.14 21.14
C LEU A 429 1.27 -12.88 21.94
N VAL A 430 0.71 -11.88 21.29
CA VAL A 430 0.20 -10.66 21.90
C VAL A 430 -1.33 -10.69 21.87
N GLU A 431 -1.97 -10.39 22.99
CA GLU A 431 -3.42 -10.13 23.10
C GLU A 431 -3.62 -8.64 23.38
N ALA A 432 -4.43 -7.97 22.56
CA ALA A 432 -4.69 -6.55 22.65
C ALA A 432 -6.19 -6.24 22.41
N THR A 433 -6.61 -5.03 22.80
CA THR A 433 -7.95 -4.50 22.51
C THR A 433 -7.83 -3.14 21.85
N ALA A 434 -8.86 -2.70 21.13
CA ALA A 434 -8.91 -1.35 20.58
C ALA A 434 -9.04 -0.26 21.67
N GLY A 435 -9.48 -0.62 22.89
CA GLY A 435 -9.88 0.30 23.95
C GLY A 435 -8.82 0.68 25.00
N GLY A 436 -7.54 0.40 24.76
CA GLY A 436 -6.45 0.80 25.67
C GLY A 436 -6.38 0.02 26.98
N THR A 437 -6.95 -1.19 27.04
CA THR A 437 -6.65 -2.14 28.12
C THR A 437 -5.20 -2.61 28.01
N GLU A 438 -4.63 -3.05 29.14
CA GLU A 438 -3.26 -3.59 29.17
C GLU A 438 -3.09 -4.74 28.18
N THR A 439 -2.11 -4.60 27.29
CA THR A 439 -1.70 -5.62 26.33
C THR A 439 -1.05 -6.79 27.07
N LYS A 440 -1.45 -8.03 26.77
CA LYS A 440 -0.80 -9.22 27.34
C LYS A 440 0.12 -9.86 26.33
N CYS A 441 1.25 -10.34 26.82
CA CYS A 441 2.21 -11.08 26.02
C CYS A 441 2.41 -12.49 26.58
N TYR A 442 2.26 -13.50 25.72
CA TYR A 442 2.46 -14.90 26.04
C TYR A 442 3.74 -15.38 25.34
N THR A 443 4.72 -15.76 26.16
CA THR A 443 6.04 -16.22 25.73
C THR A 443 6.35 -17.55 26.40
N GLN A 444 7.49 -18.15 26.04
CA GLN A 444 8.00 -19.32 26.75
C GLN A 444 8.29 -19.12 28.24
N TYR A 445 8.39 -17.86 28.70
CA TYR A 445 8.78 -17.56 30.08
C TYR A 445 7.57 -17.46 31.03
N ASN A 446 6.37 -17.24 30.49
CA ASN A 446 5.16 -16.97 31.27
C ASN A 446 3.93 -17.75 30.78
N SER A 447 4.08 -18.65 29.80
CA SER A 447 2.99 -19.44 29.23
C SER A 447 3.46 -20.86 28.86
N ILE A 448 2.55 -21.67 28.30
CA ILE A 448 2.84 -23.01 27.80
C ILE A 448 3.51 -23.01 26.41
N LEU A 449 3.57 -21.85 25.75
CA LEU A 449 4.30 -21.70 24.48
C LEU A 449 5.78 -22.02 24.70
N GLN A 450 6.47 -22.42 23.65
CA GLN A 450 7.85 -22.90 23.71
C GLN A 450 8.76 -22.12 22.76
N ASN A 451 10.08 -22.21 22.98
CA ASN A 451 11.03 -21.64 22.03
C ASN A 451 11.02 -22.38 20.69
N ALA A 452 11.50 -21.69 19.66
CA ALA A 452 11.75 -22.19 18.32
C ALA A 452 12.99 -23.11 18.23
N GLY A 453 13.29 -23.89 19.27
CA GLY A 453 14.34 -24.90 19.28
C GLY A 453 15.69 -24.43 18.72
N ILE A 454 16.18 -25.13 17.69
CA ILE A 454 17.46 -24.85 17.02
C ILE A 454 17.40 -23.52 16.25
N SER A 455 16.23 -23.15 15.73
CA SER A 455 16.01 -21.87 15.05
C SER A 455 16.02 -20.67 16.00
N GLY A 456 15.96 -20.89 17.32
CA GLY A 456 16.25 -19.85 18.32
C GLY A 456 15.75 -20.16 19.73
N ALA A 457 16.67 -20.50 20.63
CA ALA A 457 16.36 -20.81 22.03
C ALA A 457 15.72 -19.66 22.84
N ASN A 458 15.90 -18.41 22.38
CA ASN A 458 15.34 -17.21 23.01
C ASN A 458 14.08 -16.68 22.30
N ARG A 459 13.59 -17.38 21.26
CA ARG A 459 12.49 -16.90 20.43
C ARG A 459 11.24 -17.74 20.69
N THR A 460 10.14 -17.11 21.08
CA THR A 460 8.82 -17.73 20.97
C THR A 460 8.26 -17.31 19.61
N ALA A 461 8.42 -18.14 18.58
CA ALA A 461 8.02 -17.76 17.23
C ALA A 461 6.58 -18.20 16.95
N ILE A 462 5.73 -17.24 16.60
CA ILE A 462 4.36 -17.51 16.15
C ILE A 462 4.35 -17.53 14.62
N GLY A 463 4.02 -18.69 14.04
CA GLY A 463 3.93 -18.90 12.60
C GLY A 463 2.65 -18.31 12.00
N GLY A 464 1.51 -18.60 12.61
CA GLY A 464 0.20 -18.26 12.09
C GLY A 464 -0.86 -18.51 13.15
N MET A 465 -2.04 -17.94 12.94
CA MET A 465 -3.14 -18.01 13.89
C MET A 465 -4.48 -18.05 13.16
N ALA A 466 -5.44 -18.82 13.65
CA ALA A 466 -6.81 -18.82 13.15
C ALA A 466 -7.80 -19.18 14.26
N PHE A 467 -8.97 -18.54 14.23
CA PHE A 467 -10.08 -18.91 15.11
C PHE A 467 -10.86 -20.09 14.54
N ASP A 468 -11.33 -20.96 15.41
CA ASP A 468 -12.44 -21.88 15.09
C ASP A 468 -13.81 -21.26 15.42
N ASP A 469 -14.88 -21.92 14.97
CA ASP A 469 -16.26 -21.48 15.19
C ASP A 469 -16.66 -21.40 16.67
N ALA A 470 -15.92 -22.07 17.56
CA ALA A 470 -16.14 -22.02 19.01
C ALA A 470 -15.39 -20.85 19.69
N GLY A 471 -14.63 -20.06 18.93
CA GLY A 471 -13.85 -18.94 19.44
C GLY A 471 -12.51 -19.34 20.06
N ASN A 472 -12.01 -20.55 19.80
CA ASN A 472 -10.64 -20.91 20.20
C ASN A 472 -9.65 -20.43 19.14
N LEU A 473 -8.55 -19.82 19.58
CA LEU A 473 -7.46 -19.38 18.71
C LEU A 473 -6.42 -20.48 18.58
N TRP A 474 -6.34 -21.10 17.41
CA TRP A 474 -5.28 -22.04 17.05
C TRP A 474 -4.02 -21.30 16.64
N ILE A 475 -2.87 -21.76 17.13
CA ILE A 475 -1.59 -21.05 17.06
C ILE A 475 -0.52 -22.00 16.55
N CYS A 476 0.22 -21.59 15.52
CA CYS A 476 1.45 -22.23 15.10
C CYS A 476 2.60 -21.72 15.99
N ASN A 477 3.12 -22.55 16.89
CA ASN A 477 4.35 -22.24 17.64
C ASN A 477 5.55 -22.75 16.84
N TYR A 478 6.01 -21.95 15.88
CA TYR A 478 7.01 -22.34 14.89
C TYR A 478 8.29 -22.93 15.53
N ASP A 479 8.67 -24.11 15.03
CA ASP A 479 9.84 -24.93 15.38
C ASP A 479 9.91 -25.38 16.86
N ALA A 480 8.81 -25.22 17.61
CA ALA A 480 8.69 -25.73 18.97
C ALA A 480 8.55 -27.26 19.00
N ALA A 481 8.91 -27.88 20.13
CA ALA A 481 8.67 -29.31 20.35
C ALA A 481 7.16 -29.63 20.45
N ALA A 482 6.34 -28.67 20.85
CA ALA A 482 4.88 -28.69 20.76
C ALA A 482 4.41 -27.57 19.80
N PRO A 483 4.39 -27.83 18.48
CA PRO A 483 4.26 -26.78 17.46
C PRO A 483 2.82 -26.31 17.22
N ILE A 484 1.83 -27.03 17.74
CA ILE A 484 0.43 -26.63 17.71
C ILE A 484 0.04 -26.22 19.13
N ALA A 485 -0.54 -25.02 19.25
CA ALA A 485 -1.14 -24.54 20.49
C ALA A 485 -2.55 -24.01 20.25
N VAL A 486 -3.33 -23.91 21.32
CA VAL A 486 -4.68 -23.32 21.30
C VAL A 486 -4.88 -22.46 22.54
N LEU A 487 -5.35 -21.24 22.34
CA LEU A 487 -5.95 -20.41 23.39
C LEU A 487 -7.45 -20.62 23.31
N LYS A 488 -7.99 -21.35 24.29
CA LYS A 488 -9.42 -21.66 24.34
C LYS A 488 -10.23 -20.41 24.69
N ALA A 489 -11.51 -20.42 24.34
CA ALA A 489 -12.43 -19.32 24.65
C ALA A 489 -12.55 -19.00 26.15
N ASP A 490 -12.25 -19.98 27.03
CA ASP A 490 -12.18 -19.78 28.49
C ASP A 490 -10.89 -19.09 28.97
N GLY A 491 -9.97 -18.77 28.06
CA GLY A 491 -8.69 -18.12 28.33
C GLY A 491 -7.55 -19.07 28.69
N THR A 492 -7.77 -20.40 28.68
CA THR A 492 -6.72 -21.37 28.98
C THR A 492 -5.89 -21.72 27.73
N LEU A 493 -4.57 -21.82 27.90
CA LEU A 493 -3.63 -22.22 26.85
C LEU A 493 -3.26 -23.69 26.96
N ARG A 494 -3.21 -24.37 25.81
CA ARG A 494 -2.77 -25.76 25.68
C ARG A 494 -1.88 -25.91 24.44
N ASN A 495 -0.95 -26.87 24.48
CA ASN A 495 -0.14 -27.26 23.32
C ASN A 495 -0.16 -28.77 23.05
N PHE A 496 0.26 -29.17 21.86
CA PHE A 496 0.22 -30.54 21.36
C PHE A 496 1.58 -30.91 20.74
N SER A 497 2.20 -31.97 21.23
CA SER A 497 3.58 -32.37 20.86
C SER A 497 3.70 -33.59 19.95
N ALA A 498 2.58 -34.23 19.60
CA ALA A 498 2.57 -35.42 18.74
C ALA A 498 2.63 -35.10 17.24
N SER A 499 2.71 -33.81 16.88
CA SER A 499 2.75 -33.36 15.49
C SER A 499 3.95 -33.95 14.74
N PRO A 500 3.77 -34.46 13.51
CA PRO A 500 4.87 -34.95 12.68
C PRO A 500 5.78 -33.83 12.15
N GLU A 501 5.26 -32.60 12.05
CA GLU A 501 5.98 -31.41 11.57
C GLU A 501 5.98 -30.34 12.65
N ASN A 502 7.04 -29.53 12.73
CA ASN A 502 7.18 -28.49 13.76
C ASN A 502 7.36 -27.07 13.22
N ASN A 503 7.71 -26.90 11.96
CA ASN A 503 7.95 -25.61 11.30
C ASN A 503 6.68 -25.03 10.64
N LEU A 504 5.59 -24.92 11.40
CA LEU A 504 4.28 -24.46 10.91
C LEU A 504 4.21 -22.93 10.74
N LEU A 505 3.73 -22.43 9.59
CA LEU A 505 3.78 -20.99 9.19
C LEU A 505 2.43 -20.32 8.92
N GLN A 506 1.35 -21.08 8.77
CA GLN A 506 -0.01 -20.57 8.61
C GLN A 506 -0.98 -21.66 9.06
N VAL A 507 -2.18 -21.27 9.47
CA VAL A 507 -3.27 -22.21 9.76
C VAL A 507 -4.58 -21.64 9.24
N ALA A 508 -5.42 -22.52 8.67
CA ALA A 508 -6.83 -22.25 8.40
C ALA A 508 -7.68 -23.36 9.05
N VAL A 509 -8.89 -23.02 9.50
CA VAL A 509 -9.82 -23.98 10.11
C VAL A 509 -10.96 -24.24 9.12
N ASP A 510 -11.11 -25.49 8.69
CA ASP A 510 -12.18 -25.88 7.76
C ASP A 510 -13.54 -26.05 8.46
N ARG A 511 -14.59 -26.25 7.66
CA ARG A 511 -15.97 -26.43 8.17
C ARG A 511 -16.19 -27.68 9.03
N ASN A 512 -15.28 -28.65 9.00
CA ASN A 512 -15.31 -29.82 9.86
C ASN A 512 -14.53 -29.58 11.17
N GLY A 513 -13.90 -28.41 11.33
CA GLY A 513 -13.05 -28.07 12.47
C GLY A 513 -11.62 -28.63 12.34
N TYR A 514 -11.22 -29.09 11.15
CA TYR A 514 -9.83 -29.52 10.91
C TYR A 514 -8.94 -28.32 10.64
N LYS A 515 -7.71 -28.39 11.13
CA LYS A 515 -6.71 -27.32 11.07
C LYS A 515 -5.75 -27.69 9.97
N TRP A 516 -5.70 -26.86 8.93
CA TRP A 516 -4.83 -27.04 7.78
C TRP A 516 -3.66 -26.07 7.91
N PHE A 517 -2.45 -26.61 8.01
CA PHE A 517 -1.22 -25.87 8.24
C PHE A 517 -0.34 -25.84 6.99
N ALA A 518 0.14 -24.66 6.62
CA ALA A 518 1.30 -24.56 5.75
C ALA A 518 2.56 -24.93 6.54
N VAL A 519 3.31 -25.91 6.04
CA VAL A 519 4.56 -26.37 6.65
C VAL A 519 5.73 -25.69 5.93
N GLY A 520 6.64 -25.08 6.68
CA GLY A 520 7.74 -24.30 6.14
C GLY A 520 8.68 -25.08 5.22
N PHE A 521 9.44 -24.35 4.42
CA PHE A 521 10.35 -24.89 3.41
C PHE A 521 9.62 -25.78 2.38
N ASN A 522 9.89 -27.09 2.38
CA ASN A 522 9.34 -28.07 1.45
C ASN A 522 8.48 -29.12 2.18
N GLY A 523 7.79 -28.73 3.25
CA GLY A 523 6.99 -29.64 4.08
C GLY A 523 5.59 -29.94 3.54
N GLY A 524 5.09 -29.15 2.57
CA GLY A 524 3.74 -29.29 2.05
C GLY A 524 2.67 -28.79 3.02
N VAL A 525 1.57 -29.52 3.13
CA VAL A 525 0.41 -29.14 3.97
C VAL A 525 0.15 -30.21 5.03
N MET A 526 -0.02 -29.82 6.28
CA MET A 526 -0.41 -30.74 7.34
C MET A 526 -1.85 -30.48 7.79
N VAL A 527 -2.64 -31.54 7.96
CA VAL A 527 -3.99 -31.48 8.52
C VAL A 527 -4.01 -32.13 9.88
N TYR A 528 -4.63 -31.44 10.83
CA TYR A 528 -4.81 -31.88 12.19
C TYR A 528 -6.29 -31.86 12.59
N ASP A 529 -6.72 -32.96 13.18
CA ASP A 529 -8.00 -33.11 13.84
C ASP A 529 -7.73 -33.31 15.33
N SER A 530 -8.26 -32.41 16.16
CA SER A 530 -8.14 -32.45 17.63
C SER A 530 -9.16 -33.38 18.28
N GLY A 531 -9.90 -34.14 17.47
CA GLY A 531 -10.93 -35.04 17.95
C GLY A 531 -12.09 -34.32 18.64
N SER A 532 -12.83 -35.11 19.41
CA SER A 532 -13.99 -34.63 20.17
C SER A 532 -13.63 -33.99 21.51
N ASP A 533 -12.45 -34.34 22.05
CA ASP A 533 -11.95 -33.84 23.32
C ASP A 533 -10.61 -33.12 23.10
N ILE A 534 -10.67 -31.80 22.90
CA ILE A 534 -9.48 -30.95 22.77
C ILE A 534 -8.53 -31.09 23.97
N ASP A 535 -9.03 -31.56 25.12
CA ASP A 535 -8.24 -31.75 26.32
C ASP A 535 -7.55 -33.14 26.40
N SER A 536 -7.67 -33.98 25.37
CA SER A 536 -7.03 -35.31 25.31
C SER A 536 -6.43 -35.59 23.93
N PRO A 537 -5.13 -35.96 23.81
CA PRO A 537 -4.55 -36.30 22.51
C PRO A 537 -4.92 -37.72 22.02
N ALA A 538 -5.87 -38.39 22.68
CA ALA A 538 -6.14 -39.81 22.47
C ALA A 538 -6.84 -40.12 21.13
N ASP A 539 -7.62 -39.16 20.62
CA ASP A 539 -8.33 -39.23 19.34
C ASP A 539 -7.78 -38.25 18.29
N ASP A 540 -6.64 -37.61 18.57
CA ASP A 540 -5.94 -36.73 17.64
C ASP A 540 -5.51 -37.48 16.37
N ARG A 541 -5.70 -36.84 15.21
CA ARG A 541 -5.26 -37.37 13.91
C ARG A 541 -4.45 -36.35 13.15
N TYR A 542 -3.41 -36.82 12.48
CA TYR A 542 -2.52 -36.02 11.64
C TYR A 542 -2.39 -36.63 10.25
N ARG A 543 -2.24 -35.77 9.25
CA ARG A 543 -1.84 -36.20 7.90
C ARG A 543 -1.03 -35.10 7.22
N VAL A 544 0.04 -35.48 6.54
CA VAL A 544 0.84 -34.56 5.71
C VAL A 544 0.59 -34.86 4.24
N PHE A 545 0.24 -33.84 3.48
CA PHE A 545 0.12 -33.83 2.03
C PHE A 545 1.37 -33.25 1.39
N THR A 546 1.98 -34.05 0.52
CA THR A 546 3.13 -33.65 -0.29
C THR A 546 2.90 -34.06 -1.74
N THR A 547 3.76 -33.60 -2.64
CA THR A 547 3.78 -34.02 -4.05
C THR A 547 3.94 -35.53 -4.24
N ALA A 548 4.45 -36.25 -3.22
CA ALA A 548 4.60 -37.70 -3.26
C ALA A 548 3.30 -38.48 -3.01
N ASN A 549 2.30 -37.86 -2.36
CA ASN A 549 1.09 -38.56 -1.93
C ASN A 549 -0.21 -37.82 -2.26
N SER A 550 -0.15 -36.73 -3.03
CA SER A 550 -1.25 -35.86 -3.42
C SER A 550 -0.97 -35.25 -4.79
N VAL A 551 -1.90 -34.46 -5.33
CA VAL A 551 -1.68 -33.67 -6.56
C VAL A 551 -1.17 -32.25 -6.29
N LEU A 552 -0.66 -32.00 -5.07
CA LEU A 552 -0.01 -30.74 -4.73
C LEU A 552 1.10 -30.43 -5.76
N PRO A 553 1.09 -29.26 -6.41
CA PRO A 553 2.05 -28.97 -7.47
C PRO A 553 3.47 -28.68 -6.97
N SER A 554 3.62 -28.12 -5.76
CA SER A 554 4.90 -27.94 -5.08
C SER A 554 4.75 -28.12 -3.57
N ASN A 555 5.79 -28.66 -2.92
CA ASN A 555 5.82 -28.76 -1.45
C ASN A 555 6.14 -27.43 -0.77
N THR A 556 6.57 -26.41 -1.52
CA THR A 556 6.67 -25.04 -1.02
C THR A 556 5.28 -24.41 -1.04
N VAL A 557 4.65 -24.35 0.13
CA VAL A 557 3.30 -23.82 0.33
C VAL A 557 3.39 -22.44 0.98
N TYR A 558 2.66 -21.47 0.43
CA TYR A 558 2.61 -20.11 0.96
C TYR A 558 1.32 -19.81 1.72
N CYS A 559 0.19 -20.34 1.26
CA CYS A 559 -1.10 -20.06 1.87
C CYS A 559 -2.08 -21.23 1.80
N VAL A 560 -3.03 -21.20 2.73
CA VAL A 560 -4.17 -22.13 2.82
C VAL A 560 -5.41 -21.32 3.13
N GLU A 561 -6.49 -21.50 2.35
CA GLU A 561 -7.74 -20.76 2.49
C GLU A 561 -8.95 -21.69 2.33
N VAL A 562 -10.02 -21.43 3.08
CA VAL A 562 -11.25 -22.26 3.05
C VAL A 562 -12.36 -21.47 2.35
N ASP A 563 -12.95 -22.06 1.31
CA ASP A 563 -13.97 -21.36 0.53
C ASP A 563 -15.39 -21.48 1.11
N LEU A 564 -16.37 -20.84 0.45
CA LEU A 564 -17.76 -20.83 0.89
C LEU A 564 -18.51 -22.14 0.62
N ASP A 565 -17.88 -23.13 -0.01
CA ASP A 565 -18.41 -24.50 -0.11
C ASP A 565 -17.78 -25.42 0.95
N GLY A 566 -16.64 -25.01 1.52
CA GLY A 566 -15.88 -25.76 2.51
C GLY A 566 -14.69 -26.50 1.93
N ASP A 567 -14.35 -26.23 0.67
CA ASP A 567 -13.16 -26.75 0.02
C ASP A 567 -11.93 -25.97 0.48
N VAL A 568 -10.81 -26.68 0.65
CA VAL A 568 -9.56 -26.07 1.09
C VAL A 568 -8.65 -25.81 -0.10
N TRP A 569 -8.40 -24.55 -0.40
CA TRP A 569 -7.51 -24.08 -1.44
C TRP A 569 -6.11 -23.86 -0.89
N VAL A 570 -5.11 -24.32 -1.63
CA VAL A 570 -3.70 -24.23 -1.24
C VAL A 570 -2.92 -23.53 -2.33
N GLY A 571 -2.24 -22.44 -1.98
CA GLY A 571 -1.32 -21.72 -2.85
C GLY A 571 0.11 -22.19 -2.64
N THR A 572 0.81 -22.48 -3.75
CA THR A 572 2.18 -23.02 -3.74
C THR A 572 3.10 -22.19 -4.62
N GLN A 573 4.39 -22.52 -4.63
CA GLN A 573 5.37 -21.95 -5.56
C GLN A 573 5.07 -22.20 -7.05
N GLN A 574 4.28 -23.22 -7.39
CA GLN A 574 4.03 -23.61 -8.77
C GLN A 574 2.54 -23.89 -9.05
N GLY A 575 1.69 -22.94 -8.67
CA GLY A 575 0.25 -22.97 -8.87
C GLY A 575 -0.53 -23.38 -7.63
N THR A 576 -1.77 -23.80 -7.82
CA THR A 576 -2.73 -24.09 -6.75
C THR A 576 -3.36 -25.48 -6.85
N VAL A 577 -3.91 -25.95 -5.74
CA VAL A 577 -4.71 -27.18 -5.62
C VAL A 577 -5.91 -26.93 -4.70
N SER A 578 -7.05 -27.56 -4.97
CA SER A 578 -8.21 -27.60 -4.09
C SER A 578 -8.35 -28.99 -3.44
N PHE A 579 -8.68 -29.05 -2.16
CA PHE A 579 -9.01 -30.27 -1.44
C PHE A 579 -10.51 -30.30 -1.13
N GLU A 580 -11.25 -31.03 -1.96
CA GLU A 580 -12.71 -31.19 -1.90
C GLU A 580 -13.09 -32.46 -1.12
N CYS A 581 -12.36 -32.71 -0.04
CA CYS A 581 -12.42 -33.98 0.66
C CYS A 581 -13.53 -34.02 1.73
N GLY A 582 -14.06 -32.86 2.12
CA GLY A 582 -14.94 -32.73 3.28
C GLY A 582 -14.32 -33.41 4.51
N SER A 583 -15.12 -34.21 5.22
CA SER A 583 -14.66 -34.97 6.40
C SER A 583 -13.67 -36.11 6.08
N ASN A 584 -13.42 -36.42 4.80
CA ASN A 584 -12.52 -37.49 4.37
C ASN A 584 -11.07 -37.04 4.15
N ALA A 585 -10.67 -35.89 4.72
CA ALA A 585 -9.29 -35.37 4.63
C ALA A 585 -8.21 -36.40 5.07
N PHE A 586 -8.55 -37.36 5.92
CA PHE A 586 -7.64 -38.42 6.38
C PHE A 586 -7.69 -39.71 5.55
N ASP A 587 -8.61 -39.83 4.58
CA ASP A 587 -8.69 -40.99 3.68
C ASP A 587 -7.59 -40.91 2.61
N VAL A 588 -6.84 -42.00 2.39
CA VAL A 588 -5.77 -42.10 1.40
C VAL A 588 -6.16 -41.60 -0.01
N ASN A 589 -7.45 -41.67 -0.37
CA ASN A 589 -8.01 -41.23 -1.65
C ASN A 589 -8.23 -39.72 -1.75
N CYS A 590 -8.28 -39.00 -0.63
CA CYS A 590 -8.17 -37.54 -0.65
C CYS A 590 -6.77 -37.19 -1.15
N LYS A 591 -6.68 -36.68 -2.39
CA LYS A 591 -5.43 -36.29 -3.06
C LYS A 591 -5.41 -34.82 -3.48
N GLY A 592 -6.54 -34.12 -3.40
CA GLY A 592 -6.75 -32.81 -4.00
C GLY A 592 -7.07 -32.89 -5.51
N SER A 593 -7.42 -31.75 -6.09
CA SER A 593 -7.75 -31.58 -7.50
C SER A 593 -7.07 -30.32 -8.04
N ARG A 594 -6.52 -30.39 -9.26
CA ARG A 594 -5.99 -29.23 -9.98
C ARG A 594 -6.94 -28.90 -11.11
N ARG A 595 -7.32 -27.63 -11.23
CA ARG A 595 -8.15 -27.15 -12.34
C ARG A 595 -7.36 -27.12 -13.64
N ILE A 596 -8.01 -27.47 -14.74
CA ILE A 596 -7.48 -27.34 -16.09
C ILE A 596 -8.14 -26.12 -16.72
N VAL A 597 -7.34 -25.17 -17.17
CA VAL A 597 -7.80 -23.95 -17.83
C VAL A 597 -7.29 -23.90 -19.26
N ASN A 598 -8.03 -23.19 -20.12
CA ASN A 598 -7.62 -22.94 -21.49
C ASN A 598 -7.01 -21.54 -21.59
N VAL A 599 -5.73 -21.45 -21.96
CA VAL A 599 -5.03 -20.19 -22.23
C VAL A 599 -4.57 -20.22 -23.68
N ASP A 600 -5.09 -19.32 -24.50
CA ASP A 600 -4.76 -19.19 -25.92
C ASP A 600 -4.83 -20.51 -26.72
N GLY A 601 -5.82 -21.36 -26.41
CA GLY A 601 -6.02 -22.65 -27.07
C GLY A 601 -5.19 -23.80 -26.50
N PHE A 602 -4.40 -23.56 -25.45
CA PHE A 602 -3.65 -24.59 -24.73
C PHE A 602 -4.31 -24.92 -23.40
N ASN A 603 -4.56 -26.22 -23.17
CA ASN A 603 -5.01 -26.70 -21.87
C ASN A 603 -3.80 -26.90 -20.97
N GLY A 604 -3.77 -26.17 -19.85
CA GLY A 604 -2.76 -26.28 -18.81
C GLY A 604 -3.41 -26.33 -17.44
N TYR A 605 -2.63 -26.65 -16.41
CA TYR A 605 -3.14 -26.50 -15.05
C TYR A 605 -3.24 -25.03 -14.69
N LEU A 606 -4.26 -24.67 -13.91
CA LEU A 606 -4.45 -23.32 -13.39
C LEU A 606 -3.18 -22.86 -12.69
N PHE A 607 -2.62 -21.73 -13.17
CA PHE A 607 -1.42 -21.09 -12.63
C PHE A 607 -0.16 -21.97 -12.66
N GLU A 608 -0.04 -22.85 -13.67
CA GLU A 608 1.18 -23.64 -13.85
C GLU A 608 2.42 -22.74 -13.98
N ASN A 609 3.38 -22.92 -13.07
CA ASN A 609 4.60 -22.10 -12.86
C ASN A 609 4.41 -20.72 -12.21
N GLU A 610 3.20 -20.35 -11.79
CA GLU A 610 3.00 -19.11 -11.05
C GLU A 610 3.06 -19.33 -9.53
N GLU A 611 3.70 -18.37 -8.86
CA GLU A 611 3.80 -18.37 -7.40
C GLU A 611 2.51 -17.82 -6.79
N ILE A 612 1.76 -18.67 -6.06
CA ILE A 612 0.51 -18.28 -5.40
C ILE A 612 0.79 -17.98 -3.93
N ARG A 613 0.86 -16.70 -3.58
CA ARG A 613 1.30 -16.23 -2.26
C ARG A 613 0.18 -16.08 -1.26
N THR A 614 -1.00 -15.68 -1.72
CA THR A 614 -2.20 -15.48 -0.90
C THR A 614 -3.44 -15.83 -1.72
N ILE A 615 -4.49 -16.26 -1.02
CA ILE A 615 -5.81 -16.54 -1.59
C ILE A 615 -6.82 -15.90 -0.65
N ALA A 616 -7.72 -15.08 -1.20
CA ALA A 616 -8.91 -14.60 -0.50
C ALA A 616 -10.16 -15.07 -1.23
N VAL A 617 -11.24 -15.32 -0.49
CA VAL A 617 -12.53 -15.73 -1.06
C VAL A 617 -13.53 -14.61 -0.83
N ASP A 618 -14.21 -14.14 -1.88
CA ASP A 618 -15.20 -13.06 -1.74
C ASP A 618 -16.62 -13.57 -1.44
N GLY A 619 -17.56 -12.65 -1.25
CA GLY A 619 -18.94 -12.98 -0.91
C GLY A 619 -19.71 -13.77 -1.97
N ALA A 620 -19.21 -13.81 -3.21
CA ALA A 620 -19.75 -14.59 -4.34
C ALA A 620 -18.99 -15.91 -4.53
N ASN A 621 -18.17 -16.31 -3.55
CA ASN A 621 -17.28 -17.48 -3.58
C ASN A 621 -16.22 -17.44 -4.69
N ARG A 622 -15.91 -16.26 -5.25
CA ARG A 622 -14.80 -16.10 -6.20
C ARG A 622 -13.48 -16.15 -5.47
N LYS A 623 -12.46 -16.65 -6.14
CA LYS A 623 -11.11 -16.78 -5.57
C LYS A 623 -10.22 -15.66 -6.10
N TRP A 624 -9.71 -14.86 -5.19
CA TRP A 624 -8.75 -13.80 -5.44
C TRP A 624 -7.36 -14.34 -5.12
N PHE A 625 -6.56 -14.60 -6.16
CA PHE A 625 -5.20 -15.11 -6.04
C PHE A 625 -4.20 -13.97 -6.14
N GLY A 626 -3.44 -13.72 -5.08
CA GLY A 626 -2.29 -12.83 -5.10
C GLY A 626 -1.03 -13.59 -5.52
N THR A 627 -0.36 -13.10 -6.55
CA THR A 627 0.77 -13.81 -7.17
C THR A 627 2.02 -12.92 -7.29
N ALA A 628 3.10 -13.44 -7.87
CA ALA A 628 4.25 -12.62 -8.27
C ALA A 628 3.95 -11.74 -9.52
N THR A 629 2.87 -12.00 -10.24
CA THR A 629 2.52 -11.41 -11.54
C THR A 629 1.18 -10.66 -11.54
N GLY A 630 0.70 -10.28 -10.35
CA GLY A 630 -0.53 -9.51 -10.14
C GLY A 630 -1.59 -10.26 -9.35
N VAL A 631 -2.83 -9.78 -9.44
CA VAL A 631 -4.01 -10.38 -8.81
C VAL A 631 -4.88 -11.03 -9.87
N PHE A 632 -5.19 -12.31 -9.72
CA PHE A 632 -6.15 -13.02 -10.57
C PHE A 632 -7.45 -13.26 -9.80
N VAL A 633 -8.59 -12.96 -10.41
CA VAL A 633 -9.90 -13.30 -9.86
C VAL A 633 -10.49 -14.43 -10.68
N GLN A 634 -10.76 -15.55 -10.05
CA GLN A 634 -11.35 -16.73 -10.67
C GLN A 634 -12.78 -16.93 -10.16
N SER A 635 -13.65 -17.38 -11.05
CA SER A 635 -14.99 -17.89 -10.73
C SER A 635 -14.95 -18.92 -9.57
N PRO A 636 -16.10 -19.21 -8.93
CA PRO A 636 -16.15 -20.17 -7.82
C PRO A 636 -15.58 -21.55 -8.15
N SER A 637 -15.72 -22.06 -9.39
CA SER A 637 -15.10 -23.35 -9.75
C SER A 637 -13.58 -23.26 -9.93
N GLY A 638 -13.03 -22.07 -10.14
CA GLY A 638 -11.64 -21.85 -10.51
C GLY A 638 -11.34 -22.07 -12.00
N GLU A 639 -12.36 -22.19 -12.85
CA GLU A 639 -12.19 -22.54 -14.28
C GLU A 639 -12.23 -21.34 -15.22
N VAL A 640 -12.90 -20.25 -14.80
CA VAL A 640 -13.04 -19.01 -15.57
C VAL A 640 -12.31 -17.88 -14.84
N GLN A 641 -11.36 -17.25 -15.53
CA GLN A 641 -10.74 -16.00 -15.09
C GLN A 641 -11.72 -14.85 -15.34
N GLU A 642 -12.16 -14.21 -14.27
CA GLU A 642 -13.04 -13.04 -14.33
C GLU A 642 -12.25 -11.75 -14.48
N GLU A 643 -11.16 -11.60 -13.72
CA GLU A 643 -10.32 -10.40 -13.74
C GLU A 643 -8.83 -10.73 -13.60
N HIS A 644 -7.99 -9.82 -14.10
CA HIS A 644 -6.54 -9.85 -13.87
C HIS A 644 -5.98 -8.44 -13.74
N PHE A 645 -5.54 -8.08 -12.53
CA PHE A 645 -4.96 -6.79 -12.22
C PHE A 645 -3.43 -6.88 -12.19
N THR A 646 -2.79 -6.02 -12.96
CA THR A 646 -1.34 -5.82 -13.01
C THR A 646 -1.04 -4.33 -12.86
N SER A 647 0.21 -3.98 -12.54
CA SER A 647 0.67 -2.61 -12.46
C SER A 647 0.63 -1.85 -13.81
N THR A 648 0.37 -2.55 -14.92
CA THR A 648 0.32 -1.95 -16.26
C THR A 648 -1.08 -1.76 -16.82
N ASN A 649 -2.07 -2.51 -16.33
CA ASN A 649 -3.48 -2.40 -16.75
C ASN A 649 -4.39 -1.88 -15.62
N SER A 650 -3.84 -1.58 -14.44
CA SER A 650 -4.57 -1.08 -13.28
C SER A 650 -3.69 -0.16 -12.42
N PRO A 651 -4.27 0.57 -11.44
CA PRO A 651 -3.53 1.37 -10.47
C PRO A 651 -2.65 0.58 -9.48
N LEU A 652 -2.62 -0.74 -9.55
CA LEU A 652 -1.81 -1.60 -8.68
C LEU A 652 -0.34 -1.13 -8.64
N PHE A 653 0.21 -1.00 -7.43
CA PHE A 653 1.55 -0.44 -7.25
C PHE A 653 2.69 -1.39 -7.65
N ASP A 654 2.50 -2.69 -7.47
CA ASP A 654 3.43 -3.72 -7.93
C ASP A 654 2.70 -5.03 -8.22
N ASN A 655 3.25 -5.85 -9.12
CA ASN A 655 2.70 -7.15 -9.46
C ASN A 655 2.97 -8.20 -8.37
N ALA A 656 4.03 -8.02 -7.58
CA ALA A 656 4.33 -8.91 -6.48
C ALA A 656 3.41 -8.62 -5.29
N ILE A 657 2.35 -9.41 -5.18
CA ILE A 657 1.36 -9.34 -4.10
C ILE A 657 1.95 -9.99 -2.85
N THR A 658 1.69 -9.38 -1.69
CA THR A 658 2.08 -9.90 -0.38
C THR A 658 0.90 -10.51 0.36
N ASP A 659 -0.26 -9.85 0.35
CA ASP A 659 -1.48 -10.38 0.93
C ASP A 659 -2.76 -9.75 0.33
N ILE A 660 -3.92 -10.41 0.49
CA ILE A 660 -5.24 -9.91 0.10
C ILE A 660 -6.23 -10.21 1.21
N ALA A 661 -7.02 -9.22 1.62
CA ALA A 661 -8.14 -9.40 2.55
C ALA A 661 -9.37 -8.64 2.06
N ILE A 662 -10.56 -9.14 2.38
CA ILE A 662 -11.81 -8.59 1.87
C ILE A 662 -12.68 -8.15 3.04
N ASP A 663 -13.10 -6.88 3.04
CA ASP A 663 -14.21 -6.45 3.86
C ASP A 663 -15.50 -7.02 3.27
N HIS A 664 -16.00 -8.11 3.83
CA HIS A 664 -17.22 -8.75 3.36
C HIS A 664 -18.49 -7.92 3.52
N ILE A 665 -18.48 -6.87 4.35
CA ILE A 665 -19.63 -6.00 4.55
C ILE A 665 -19.71 -4.99 3.41
N THR A 666 -18.60 -4.29 3.19
CA THR A 666 -18.55 -3.25 2.15
C THR A 666 -18.30 -3.87 0.79
N GLY A 667 -17.44 -4.88 0.68
CA GLY A 667 -16.87 -5.45 -0.54
C GLY A 667 -15.60 -4.73 -1.00
N GLU A 668 -14.93 -3.99 -0.12
CA GLU A 668 -13.61 -3.40 -0.35
C GLU A 668 -12.53 -4.49 -0.19
N VAL A 669 -11.76 -4.71 -1.25
CA VAL A 669 -10.65 -5.66 -1.32
C VAL A 669 -9.36 -4.91 -1.04
N TRP A 670 -8.69 -5.27 0.05
CA TRP A 670 -7.41 -4.73 0.46
C TRP A 670 -6.28 -5.60 -0.09
N ILE A 671 -5.30 -4.97 -0.74
CA ILE A 671 -4.24 -5.64 -1.50
C ILE A 671 -2.90 -5.08 -1.04
N GLY A 672 -2.11 -5.91 -0.38
CA GLY A 672 -0.72 -5.64 -0.05
C GLY A 672 0.18 -5.96 -1.26
N THR A 673 1.06 -5.05 -1.62
CA THR A 673 2.11 -5.27 -2.63
C THR A 673 3.48 -4.97 -2.03
N VAL A 674 4.54 -5.43 -2.68
CA VAL A 674 5.92 -5.10 -2.26
C VAL A 674 6.24 -3.59 -2.33
N LYS A 675 5.39 -2.77 -2.97
CA LYS A 675 5.55 -1.30 -3.05
C LYS A 675 4.44 -0.52 -2.34
N GLY A 676 3.63 -1.17 -1.52
CA GLY A 676 2.63 -0.51 -0.69
C GLY A 676 1.23 -1.10 -0.76
N LEU A 677 0.36 -0.55 0.08
CA LEU A 677 -1.02 -1.00 0.28
C LEU A 677 -1.99 -0.21 -0.60
N ILE A 678 -2.89 -0.92 -1.27
CA ILE A 678 -3.96 -0.35 -2.08
C ILE A 678 -5.27 -1.11 -1.81
N SER A 679 -6.40 -0.51 -2.12
CA SER A 679 -7.72 -1.13 -2.00
C SER A 679 -8.54 -0.92 -3.27
N TYR A 680 -9.41 -1.87 -3.58
CA TYR A 680 -10.29 -1.88 -4.74
C TYR A 680 -11.70 -2.26 -4.32
N ARG A 681 -12.71 -1.55 -4.81
CA ARG A 681 -14.11 -1.84 -4.46
C ARG A 681 -14.72 -2.81 -5.48
N SER A 682 -14.84 -4.07 -5.08
CA SER A 682 -15.42 -5.17 -5.87
C SER A 682 -16.97 -5.15 -5.90
N GLU A 683 -17.63 -5.93 -6.76
CA GLU A 683 -19.09 -6.06 -6.77
C GLU A 683 -19.62 -6.97 -5.65
N ALA A 684 -18.76 -7.83 -5.09
CA ALA A 684 -19.18 -8.89 -4.18
C ALA A 684 -19.27 -8.39 -2.73
N THR A 685 -20.37 -8.74 -2.06
CA THR A 685 -20.53 -8.60 -0.60
C THR A 685 -21.06 -9.90 -0.02
N LYS A 686 -20.88 -10.13 1.27
CA LYS A 686 -21.46 -11.32 1.93
C LYS A 686 -22.97 -11.18 2.00
N GLY A 687 -23.69 -12.12 1.38
CA GLY A 687 -25.14 -12.24 1.51
C GLY A 687 -25.54 -13.21 2.61
N THR A 688 -26.85 -13.43 2.71
CA THR A 688 -27.44 -14.43 3.61
C THR A 688 -28.30 -15.41 2.81
N LYS A 689 -28.90 -16.42 3.47
CA LYS A 689 -29.78 -17.38 2.79
C LYS A 689 -31.10 -16.77 2.28
N ILE A 690 -31.48 -15.61 2.81
CA ILE A 690 -32.72 -14.90 2.47
C ILE A 690 -32.40 -13.43 2.13
N ASN A 691 -33.32 -12.78 1.43
CA ASN A 691 -33.19 -11.36 1.18
C ASN A 691 -33.49 -10.58 2.47
N SER A 692 -32.90 -9.39 2.58
CA SER A 692 -33.29 -8.40 3.57
C SER A 692 -34.78 -8.09 3.43
N PRO A 693 -35.51 -7.84 4.53
CA PRO A 693 -36.88 -7.35 4.46
C PRO A 693 -36.99 -5.95 3.83
N LYS A 694 -35.86 -5.25 3.68
CA LYS A 694 -35.76 -3.91 3.09
C LYS A 694 -34.56 -3.84 2.14
N PRO A 695 -34.60 -4.52 0.99
CA PRO A 695 -33.58 -4.32 -0.03
C PRO A 695 -33.67 -2.88 -0.55
N TYR A 696 -32.54 -2.34 -0.98
CA TYR A 696 -32.49 -0.98 -1.52
C TYR A 696 -31.50 -0.90 -2.67
N ALA A 697 -31.68 0.09 -3.53
CA ALA A 697 -30.75 0.39 -4.61
C ALA A 697 -30.11 1.76 -4.41
N TYR A 698 -28.85 1.89 -4.83
CA TYR A 698 -28.06 3.11 -4.74
C TYR A 698 -27.22 3.32 -6.01
N PRO A 699 -27.12 4.56 -6.53
CA PRO A 699 -27.79 5.77 -6.07
C PRO A 699 -29.30 5.76 -6.34
N ASN A 700 -30.08 6.43 -5.50
CA ASN A 700 -31.53 6.59 -5.70
C ASN A 700 -32.01 7.95 -5.19
N PRO A 701 -32.48 8.87 -6.06
CA PRO A 701 -32.60 8.70 -7.51
C PRO A 701 -31.24 8.65 -8.22
N VAL A 702 -31.18 7.92 -9.34
CA VAL A 702 -30.08 8.00 -10.30
C VAL A 702 -30.23 9.32 -11.05
N ARG A 703 -29.21 10.19 -10.95
CA ARG A 703 -29.26 11.53 -11.53
C ARG A 703 -28.84 11.55 -13.00
N PRO A 704 -29.22 12.57 -13.79
CA PRO A 704 -28.88 12.65 -15.21
C PRO A 704 -27.38 12.63 -15.49
N ASP A 705 -26.57 13.14 -14.58
CA ASP A 705 -25.10 13.22 -14.63
C ASP A 705 -24.38 11.98 -14.09
N TYR A 706 -25.10 10.99 -13.57
CA TYR A 706 -24.52 9.74 -13.08
C TYR A 706 -24.53 8.64 -14.16
N ASP A 707 -23.35 8.13 -14.52
CA ASP A 707 -23.16 7.02 -15.47
C ASP A 707 -22.46 5.81 -14.82
N GLY A 708 -22.37 5.80 -13.48
CA GLY A 708 -21.74 4.73 -12.71
C GLY A 708 -22.66 3.54 -12.42
N PRO A 709 -22.13 2.52 -11.72
CA PRO A 709 -22.89 1.31 -11.37
C PRO A 709 -23.97 1.55 -10.31
N ILE A 710 -25.18 1.04 -10.56
CA ILE A 710 -26.28 0.98 -9.60
C ILE A 710 -26.15 -0.31 -8.79
N ALA A 711 -25.87 -0.18 -7.50
CA ALA A 711 -25.78 -1.29 -6.57
C ALA A 711 -27.15 -1.59 -5.93
N ILE A 712 -27.47 -2.87 -5.78
CA ILE A 712 -28.71 -3.37 -5.17
C ILE A 712 -28.30 -4.22 -3.96
N TYR A 713 -28.62 -3.73 -2.76
CA TYR A 713 -28.16 -4.27 -1.49
C TYR A 713 -29.20 -5.10 -0.77
N GLY A 714 -28.71 -5.97 0.12
CA GLY A 714 -29.53 -6.77 1.02
C GLY A 714 -30.19 -7.93 0.30
N LEU A 715 -29.51 -8.53 -0.67
CA LEU A 715 -29.99 -9.68 -1.40
C LEU A 715 -29.54 -10.98 -0.72
N ALA A 716 -30.26 -12.06 -0.98
CA ALA A 716 -29.78 -13.40 -0.67
C ALA A 716 -28.53 -13.73 -1.52
N ASN A 717 -27.70 -14.66 -1.03
CA ASN A 717 -26.54 -15.17 -1.76
C ASN A 717 -26.95 -15.58 -3.17
N ASP A 718 -26.29 -14.98 -4.16
CA ASP A 718 -26.44 -15.25 -5.58
C ASP A 718 -27.89 -15.24 -6.06
N ALA A 719 -28.69 -14.34 -5.47
CA ALA A 719 -30.08 -14.13 -5.83
C ALA A 719 -30.23 -13.76 -7.32
N ASN A 720 -31.26 -14.30 -7.97
CA ASN A 720 -31.63 -13.84 -9.31
C ASN A 720 -32.30 -12.47 -9.20
N VAL A 721 -31.89 -11.52 -10.05
CA VAL A 721 -32.37 -10.14 -10.05
C VAL A 721 -32.99 -9.80 -11.39
N LYS A 722 -34.21 -9.23 -11.37
CA LYS A 722 -34.89 -8.71 -12.56
C LYS A 722 -35.35 -7.28 -12.30
N VAL A 723 -35.03 -6.39 -13.23
CA VAL A 723 -35.47 -4.99 -13.20
C VAL A 723 -36.52 -4.78 -14.29
N THR A 724 -37.62 -4.16 -13.91
CA THR A 724 -38.75 -3.89 -14.81
C THR A 724 -39.20 -2.43 -14.72
N ASP A 725 -39.84 -1.94 -15.77
CA ASP A 725 -40.63 -0.70 -15.67
C ASP A 725 -41.92 -0.92 -14.86
N VAL A 726 -42.66 0.15 -14.55
CA VAL A 726 -43.95 0.05 -13.83
C VAL A 726 -45.05 -0.72 -14.60
N ALA A 727 -44.87 -0.94 -15.90
CA ALA A 727 -45.77 -1.76 -16.72
C ALA A 727 -45.40 -3.26 -16.68
N GLY A 728 -44.28 -3.62 -16.05
CA GLY A 728 -43.79 -4.99 -15.92
C GLY A 728 -42.92 -5.47 -17.08
N ASN A 729 -42.50 -4.57 -17.98
CA ASN A 729 -41.58 -4.95 -19.05
C ASN A 729 -40.17 -5.13 -18.48
N LEU A 730 -39.50 -6.22 -18.85
CA LEU A 730 -38.12 -6.49 -18.44
C LEU A 730 -37.16 -5.48 -19.07
N VAL A 731 -36.31 -4.90 -18.23
CA VAL A 731 -35.28 -3.92 -18.60
C VAL A 731 -33.89 -4.53 -18.46
N TYR A 732 -33.66 -5.22 -17.35
CA TYR A 732 -32.39 -5.87 -17.02
C TYR A 732 -32.64 -7.17 -16.24
N GLU A 733 -31.77 -8.16 -16.43
CA GLU A 733 -31.73 -9.41 -15.67
C GLU A 733 -30.27 -9.75 -15.36
N GLY A 734 -30.01 -10.18 -14.12
CA GLY A 734 -28.68 -10.54 -13.64
C GLY A 734 -28.74 -11.36 -12.36
N LYS A 735 -27.59 -11.52 -11.71
CA LYS A 735 -27.45 -12.18 -10.42
C LYS A 735 -26.75 -11.28 -9.41
N ALA A 736 -26.99 -11.53 -8.13
CA ALA A 736 -26.16 -10.98 -7.08
C ALA A 736 -24.78 -11.67 -7.06
N TYR A 737 -23.75 -10.93 -6.68
CA TYR A 737 -22.44 -11.40 -6.29
C TYR A 737 -22.45 -11.49 -4.76
N GLY A 738 -22.82 -12.68 -4.24
CA GLY A 738 -23.18 -12.82 -2.84
C GLY A 738 -24.42 -12.00 -2.51
N GLY A 739 -24.30 -11.00 -1.63
CA GLY A 739 -25.42 -10.20 -1.11
C GLY A 739 -25.76 -8.92 -1.89
N GLN A 740 -25.06 -8.63 -2.98
CA GLN A 740 -25.19 -7.40 -3.76
C GLN A 740 -25.29 -7.69 -5.26
N ALA A 741 -26.23 -7.07 -5.97
CA ALA A 741 -26.24 -7.07 -7.44
C ALA A 741 -25.85 -5.71 -7.99
N VAL A 742 -25.33 -5.69 -9.22
CA VAL A 742 -24.91 -4.48 -9.92
C VAL A 742 -25.63 -4.36 -11.25
N TRP A 743 -26.06 -3.15 -11.59
CA TRP A 743 -26.70 -2.80 -12.86
C TRP A 743 -26.11 -1.49 -13.39
N ASP A 744 -25.77 -1.43 -14.67
CA ASP A 744 -25.21 -0.24 -15.33
C ASP A 744 -26.25 0.84 -15.70
N GLY A 745 -27.52 0.64 -15.33
CA GLY A 745 -28.60 1.55 -15.66
C GLY A 745 -29.02 1.51 -17.14
N ARG A 746 -28.58 0.49 -17.89
CA ARG A 746 -28.90 0.32 -19.32
C ARG A 746 -29.81 -0.88 -19.54
N ASP A 747 -30.58 -0.82 -20.62
CA ASP A 747 -31.39 -1.94 -21.07
C ASP A 747 -30.54 -2.97 -21.86
N TYR A 748 -31.14 -4.09 -22.24
CA TYR A 748 -30.51 -5.16 -23.03
C TYR A 748 -30.03 -4.72 -24.44
N LEU A 749 -30.34 -3.49 -24.88
CA LEU A 749 -29.82 -2.89 -26.11
C LEU A 749 -28.68 -1.88 -25.83
N GLY A 750 -28.20 -1.78 -24.59
CA GLY A 750 -27.16 -0.85 -24.16
C GLY A 750 -27.63 0.60 -24.04
N ARG A 751 -28.94 0.86 -24.16
CA ARG A 751 -29.51 2.20 -24.07
C ARG A 751 -29.75 2.54 -22.61
N ARG A 752 -29.43 3.78 -22.21
CA ARG A 752 -29.74 4.26 -20.86
C ARG A 752 -31.24 4.14 -20.60
N ALA A 753 -31.61 3.57 -19.46
CA ALA A 753 -32.99 3.42 -19.04
C ALA A 753 -33.66 4.80 -18.96
N ALA A 754 -34.88 4.94 -19.50
CA ALA A 754 -35.60 6.21 -19.55
C ALA A 754 -35.96 6.74 -18.14
N SER A 755 -36.25 8.04 -18.02
CA SER A 755 -36.71 8.63 -16.76
C SER A 755 -37.99 7.93 -16.28
N GLY A 756 -38.00 7.48 -15.02
CA GLY A 756 -39.14 6.71 -14.49
C GLY A 756 -38.83 5.98 -13.19
N VAL A 757 -39.86 5.28 -12.70
CA VAL A 757 -39.74 4.35 -11.56
C VAL A 757 -39.55 2.95 -12.12
N TYR A 758 -38.58 2.22 -11.57
CA TYR A 758 -38.31 0.83 -11.89
C TYR A 758 -38.51 -0.04 -10.65
N LEU A 759 -39.01 -1.26 -10.87
CA LEU A 759 -39.19 -2.28 -9.85
C LEU A 759 -38.08 -3.33 -9.99
N ILE A 760 -37.43 -3.64 -8.88
CA ILE A 760 -36.35 -4.61 -8.80
C ILE A 760 -36.89 -5.81 -8.03
N PHE A 761 -36.95 -6.96 -8.68
CA PHE A 761 -37.35 -8.23 -8.08
C PHE A 761 -36.10 -9.07 -7.82
N ALA A 762 -35.96 -9.60 -6.61
CA ALA A 762 -34.90 -10.51 -6.24
C ALA A 762 -35.50 -11.82 -5.70
N THR A 763 -34.94 -12.97 -6.07
CA THR A 763 -35.37 -14.29 -5.57
C THR A 763 -34.16 -15.12 -5.17
N SER A 764 -34.20 -15.74 -3.98
CA SER A 764 -33.13 -16.64 -3.54
C SER A 764 -33.06 -17.91 -4.40
N SER A 765 -31.86 -18.44 -4.57
CA SER A 765 -31.56 -19.60 -5.44
C SER A 765 -31.46 -20.92 -4.67
N GLU A 766 -31.23 -20.88 -3.35
CA GLU A 766 -30.98 -22.08 -2.52
C GLU A 766 -32.24 -22.86 -2.10
N LEU A 767 -33.42 -22.22 -2.02
CA LEU A 767 -34.65 -22.86 -1.54
C LEU A 767 -35.66 -23.05 -2.68
N PHE A 768 -35.45 -24.05 -3.54
CA PHE A 768 -36.34 -24.30 -4.69
C PHE A 768 -37.81 -24.56 -4.30
N GLU A 769 -38.07 -25.13 -3.13
CA GLU A 769 -39.44 -25.43 -2.68
C GLU A 769 -40.20 -24.20 -2.15
N ASN A 770 -39.49 -23.19 -1.63
CA ASN A 770 -40.05 -21.91 -1.16
C ASN A 770 -39.00 -20.80 -1.31
N PRO A 771 -38.76 -20.30 -2.54
CA PRO A 771 -37.77 -19.26 -2.75
C PRO A 771 -38.22 -17.97 -2.08
N ASP A 772 -37.33 -17.38 -1.29
CA ASP A 772 -37.56 -16.07 -0.69
C ASP A 772 -37.51 -15.01 -1.79
N ALA A 773 -38.44 -14.05 -1.76
CA ALA A 773 -38.56 -13.02 -2.77
C ALA A 773 -38.66 -11.64 -2.14
N ALA A 774 -37.96 -10.67 -2.74
CA ALA A 774 -37.98 -9.29 -2.28
C ALA A 774 -38.14 -8.31 -3.44
N ILE A 775 -38.66 -7.12 -3.12
CA ILE A 775 -38.90 -6.05 -4.10
C ILE A 775 -38.25 -4.77 -3.60
N ALA A 776 -37.42 -4.15 -4.43
CA ALA A 776 -36.92 -2.79 -4.26
C ALA A 776 -37.46 -1.88 -5.38
N LYS A 777 -37.31 -0.56 -5.18
CA LYS A 777 -37.69 0.45 -6.17
C LYS A 777 -36.54 1.43 -6.38
N ILE A 778 -36.35 1.86 -7.62
CA ILE A 778 -35.38 2.89 -7.98
C ILE A 778 -36.01 3.90 -8.91
N VAL A 779 -35.60 5.16 -8.77
CA VAL A 779 -36.00 6.25 -9.66
C VAL A 779 -34.80 6.62 -10.53
N ILE A 780 -35.00 6.67 -11.85
CA ILE A 780 -34.01 7.16 -12.81
C ILE A 780 -34.47 8.50 -13.36
N LEU A 781 -33.56 9.46 -13.42
CA LEU A 781 -33.75 10.78 -13.99
C LEU A 781 -32.73 10.95 -15.13
N ASN A 782 -33.23 11.15 -16.35
CA ASN A 782 -32.45 11.59 -17.51
C ASN A 782 -32.76 13.03 -17.89
#